data_AF-A0A560HRY5-F1
#
_entry.id   AF-A0A560HRY5-F1
#
_cell.length_a   1.000
_cell.length_b   1.000
_cell.length_c   1.000
_cell.angle_alpha   90.00
_cell.angle_beta   90.00
_cell.angle_gamma   90.00
#
_symmetry.space_group_name_H-M   'P 1'
#
loop_
_entity.id
_entity.type
_entity.pdbx_description
1 polymer ?
#
loop_
_entity_poly.entity_id
_entity_poly.type
_entity_poly.pdbx_seq_one_letter_code
_entity_poly.pdbx_strand_id
1 'polypeptide(L)'
;MNKIDDKLRNPRPFEPFLNPSEREELHGLLDFSGPTPPRFADSLRNLARSYVDDGDSTKLRAVCLLVADLFDQGWRVSLHKGALLCEPPSIDRHNDQTAEDVKLRIRAALQASRRRQLEEPSVARFIQRMERPTLRPQGRTSVLDLIDSGDHLADALERISLLPDQDREAAFGRVIDPVIEICHSGSRCAYTGLPLNDIWRYFRHTWAHEYRPIPGRQLLVLVRNAARPNRPVIGIAMLASPVMRLSARDNWIGWLRGAMEANLNSGIWDAPALAQAMAERLEASIADVRWDDLVTADEIASPVENTVLRLEQKASGAAFARELELRAHYEASMEQDGRVPPFRGAVKAASAGTNWRAASEDPLFVRKRAELLSQLLSAKQIFRAAGLLDRPKEALSQLLSAKSGQRAIDVVLTEFRKAGLSSRIVDVSICGAIAPYNELLGGKLVALLLASREVRDHYAERYGKQVSVIASQMAGRAVSKPADLRVLTTTSLYGVGSSQYNRLALRAVEHPGLDHDLRWDSIGKSRTGGFGTLHLGADTAHALRQMAQSAHASRRINNRFGEGTSPRLRQIREGLDAIGIDSDAILHHNTPRLFYACELGSGSRDSLMGMAGDEFHASPASTIAAAWRRRWLDGRVRRPETISALRTLGPATIQRSLHATEADLVSELID
;
A
#
# COMPACT_ATOMS: atom_id res chain seq x y z
N MET A 1 -12.69 -20.19 15.26
CA MET A 1 -12.28 -20.96 14.06
C MET A 1 -13.47 -20.92 13.12
N ASN A 2 -13.49 -20.03 12.11
CA ASN A 2 -14.68 -19.81 11.29
C ASN A 2 -14.67 -20.74 10.07
N LYS A 3 -15.78 -21.42 9.78
CA LYS A 3 -15.98 -22.30 8.61
C LYS A 3 -15.70 -21.65 7.23
N ILE A 4 -15.58 -20.31 7.18
CA ILE A 4 -15.23 -19.55 5.98
C ILE A 4 -13.72 -19.61 5.70
N ASP A 5 -12.88 -19.71 6.73
CA ASP A 5 -11.42 -19.66 6.63
C ASP A 5 -10.82 -20.92 5.94
N ASP A 6 -11.53 -22.05 6.03
CA ASP A 6 -11.10 -23.34 5.47
C ASP A 6 -11.40 -23.44 3.96
N LYS A 7 -12.52 -22.85 3.52
CA LYS A 7 -12.91 -22.82 2.09
C LYS A 7 -11.91 -22.07 1.19
N LEU A 8 -11.22 -21.08 1.74
CA LEU A 8 -10.28 -20.24 0.98
C LEU A 8 -8.89 -20.86 0.83
N ARG A 9 -8.57 -21.97 1.52
CA ARG A 9 -7.27 -22.65 1.41
C ARG A 9 -7.29 -23.89 0.51
N ASN A 10 -8.48 -24.39 0.19
CA ASN A 10 -8.68 -25.58 -0.64
C ASN A 10 -8.54 -25.26 -2.14
N PRO A 11 -8.28 -26.28 -2.98
CA PRO A 11 -8.43 -26.17 -4.43
C PRO A 11 -9.74 -25.50 -4.80
N ARG A 12 -9.63 -24.45 -5.61
CA ARG A 12 -10.74 -23.60 -6.00
C ARG A 12 -11.16 -23.98 -7.42
N PRO A 13 -12.47 -24.10 -7.70
CA PRO A 13 -12.93 -24.35 -9.06
C PRO A 13 -12.53 -23.18 -9.97
N PHE A 14 -12.00 -23.52 -11.13
CA PHE A 14 -11.58 -22.60 -12.19
C PHE A 14 -12.28 -23.00 -13.48
N GLU A 15 -13.57 -22.71 -13.62
CA GLU A 15 -14.35 -23.17 -14.78
C GLU A 15 -14.70 -21.98 -15.68
N PRO A 16 -13.84 -21.62 -16.65
CA PRO A 16 -14.14 -20.52 -17.55
C PRO A 16 -15.25 -20.88 -18.55
N PHE A 17 -16.05 -19.89 -18.94
CA PHE A 17 -17.10 -19.99 -19.96
C PHE A 17 -16.53 -20.08 -21.38
N LEU A 18 -15.91 -21.23 -21.69
CA LEU A 18 -15.36 -21.60 -22.99
C LEU A 18 -16.34 -22.52 -23.76
N ASN A 19 -16.31 -22.40 -25.09
CA ASN A 19 -17.02 -23.31 -25.98
C ASN A 19 -16.35 -24.72 -25.97
N PRO A 20 -16.99 -25.77 -26.53
CA PRO A 20 -16.45 -27.13 -26.46
C PRO A 20 -15.05 -27.31 -27.07
N SER A 21 -14.77 -26.69 -28.22
CA SER A 21 -13.46 -26.79 -28.88
C SER A 21 -12.36 -26.06 -28.12
N GLU A 22 -12.65 -24.85 -27.60
CA GLU A 22 -11.72 -24.08 -26.74
C GLU A 22 -11.42 -24.82 -25.44
N ARG A 23 -12.41 -25.53 -24.89
CA ARG A 23 -12.24 -26.34 -23.67
C ARG A 23 -11.35 -27.55 -23.93
N GLU A 24 -11.57 -28.24 -25.04
CA GLU A 24 -10.75 -29.38 -25.45
C GLU A 24 -9.29 -28.96 -25.69
N GLU A 25 -9.09 -27.82 -26.36
CA GLU A 25 -7.77 -27.23 -26.56
C GLU A 25 -7.10 -26.86 -25.23
N LEU A 26 -7.79 -26.16 -24.32
CA LEU A 26 -7.27 -25.82 -23.00
C LEU A 26 -6.93 -27.06 -22.17
N HIS A 27 -7.78 -28.10 -22.21
CA HIS A 27 -7.51 -29.35 -21.52
C HIS A 27 -6.29 -30.05 -22.10
N GLY A 28 -6.16 -30.11 -23.42
CA GLY A 28 -4.97 -30.67 -24.08
C GLY A 28 -3.68 -29.94 -23.72
N LEU A 29 -3.73 -28.61 -23.54
CA LEU A 29 -2.57 -27.83 -23.08
C LEU A 29 -2.19 -28.12 -21.62
N LEU A 30 -3.16 -28.52 -20.79
CA LEU A 30 -2.96 -28.79 -19.36
C LEU A 30 -2.78 -30.28 -19.04
N ASP A 31 -2.94 -31.16 -20.04
CA ASP A 31 -2.81 -32.61 -19.92
C ASP A 31 -1.34 -33.04 -20.11
N PHE A 32 -0.52 -32.80 -19.09
CA PHE A 32 0.84 -33.30 -19.01
C PHE A 32 1.04 -34.14 -17.75
N SER A 33 1.82 -35.22 -17.86
CA SER A 33 2.17 -36.08 -16.73
C SER A 33 3.44 -35.58 -16.04
N GLY A 34 3.37 -35.39 -14.71
CA GLY A 34 4.52 -34.95 -13.90
C GLY A 34 4.53 -33.45 -13.59
N PRO A 35 5.70 -32.87 -13.21
CA PRO A 35 5.81 -31.45 -12.88
C PRO A 35 5.56 -30.56 -14.11
N THR A 36 5.13 -29.32 -13.88
CA THR A 36 4.87 -28.34 -14.95
C THR A 36 6.08 -28.23 -15.88
N PRO A 37 5.89 -28.31 -17.22
CA PRO A 37 6.99 -28.20 -18.16
C PRO A 37 7.77 -26.89 -17.98
N PRO A 38 9.10 -26.89 -18.12
CA PRO A 38 9.87 -25.66 -18.13
C PRO A 38 9.36 -24.75 -19.25
N ARG A 39 9.22 -23.44 -18.95
CA ARG A 39 8.69 -22.41 -19.88
C ARG A 39 7.23 -22.62 -20.33
N PHE A 40 6.46 -23.44 -19.61
CA PHE A 40 5.03 -23.64 -19.92
C PHE A 40 4.24 -22.32 -19.97
N ALA A 41 4.50 -21.40 -19.04
CA ALA A 41 3.89 -20.08 -19.03
C ALA A 41 4.22 -19.26 -20.29
N ASP A 42 5.43 -19.40 -20.85
CA ASP A 42 5.82 -18.72 -22.09
C ASP A 42 5.11 -19.32 -23.30
N SER A 43 4.97 -20.65 -23.35
CA SER A 43 4.19 -21.34 -24.38
C SER A 43 2.72 -20.89 -24.39
N LEU A 44 2.08 -20.80 -23.21
CA LEU A 44 0.72 -20.28 -23.09
C LEU A 44 0.60 -18.83 -23.54
N ARG A 45 1.60 -17.99 -23.27
CA ARG A 45 1.62 -16.59 -23.75
C ARG A 45 1.84 -16.50 -25.24
N ASN A 46 2.68 -17.35 -25.82
CA ASN A 46 2.87 -17.41 -27.27
C ASN A 46 1.58 -17.83 -27.97
N LEU A 47 0.87 -18.82 -27.43
CA LEU A 47 -0.45 -19.19 -27.91
C LEU A 47 -1.46 -18.04 -27.75
N ALA A 48 -1.46 -17.35 -26.60
CA ALA A 48 -2.33 -16.18 -26.42
C ALA A 48 -2.08 -15.05 -27.45
N ARG A 49 -0.89 -14.99 -28.08
CA ARG A 49 -0.61 -14.03 -29.16
C ARG A 49 -1.25 -14.42 -30.48
N SER A 50 -1.45 -15.71 -30.78
CA SER A 50 -2.13 -16.12 -32.02
C SER A 50 -3.62 -15.75 -32.03
N TYR A 51 -4.24 -15.62 -30.86
CA TYR A 51 -5.65 -15.20 -30.72
C TYR A 51 -5.84 -13.67 -30.61
N VAL A 52 -4.84 -12.86 -30.95
CA VAL A 52 -5.00 -11.38 -30.93
C VAL A 52 -5.93 -10.91 -32.04
N ASP A 53 -5.84 -11.55 -33.22
CA ASP A 53 -6.57 -11.18 -34.43
C ASP A 53 -7.82 -12.05 -34.67
N ASP A 54 -7.98 -13.12 -33.89
CA ASP A 54 -9.14 -14.01 -33.92
C ASP A 54 -10.22 -13.50 -32.95
N GLY A 55 -11.24 -12.82 -33.50
CA GLY A 55 -12.33 -12.22 -32.72
C GLY A 55 -13.12 -13.23 -31.89
N ASP A 56 -13.12 -14.50 -32.29
CA ASP A 56 -13.92 -15.56 -31.65
C ASP A 56 -13.21 -16.16 -30.41
N SER A 57 -11.88 -16.08 -30.30
CA SER A 57 -11.08 -16.69 -29.22
C SER A 57 -10.53 -15.71 -28.18
N THR A 58 -11.15 -14.53 -28.06
CA THR A 58 -10.74 -13.52 -27.05
C THR A 58 -10.86 -14.00 -25.60
N LYS A 59 -11.80 -14.93 -25.32
CA LYS A 59 -11.92 -15.59 -24.02
C LYS A 59 -10.78 -16.55 -23.76
N LEU A 60 -10.47 -17.43 -24.72
CA LEU A 60 -9.35 -18.37 -24.63
C LEU A 60 -8.04 -17.62 -24.42
N ARG A 61 -7.82 -16.51 -25.14
CA ARG A 61 -6.70 -15.60 -24.91
C ARG A 61 -6.60 -15.12 -23.46
N ALA A 62 -7.70 -14.62 -22.89
CA ALA A 62 -7.72 -14.13 -21.52
C ALA A 62 -7.42 -15.25 -20.51
N VAL A 63 -7.93 -16.46 -20.76
CA VAL A 63 -7.68 -17.65 -19.93
C VAL A 63 -6.22 -18.11 -20.03
N CYS A 64 -5.63 -18.22 -21.22
CA CYS A 64 -4.22 -18.59 -21.40
C CYS A 64 -3.28 -17.62 -20.68
N LEU A 65 -3.52 -16.31 -20.81
CA LEU A 65 -2.74 -15.27 -20.12
C LEU A 65 -2.89 -15.37 -18.59
N LEU A 66 -4.12 -15.60 -18.10
CA LEU A 66 -4.41 -15.77 -16.69
C LEU A 66 -3.69 -17.00 -16.12
N VAL A 67 -3.80 -18.15 -16.79
CA VAL A 67 -3.16 -19.40 -16.36
C VAL A 67 -1.63 -19.26 -16.36
N ALA A 68 -1.05 -18.64 -17.39
CA ALA A 68 0.39 -18.37 -17.45
C ALA A 68 0.88 -17.51 -16.27
N ASP A 69 0.14 -16.45 -15.93
CA ASP A 69 0.45 -15.60 -14.79
C ASP A 69 0.31 -16.34 -13.45
N LEU A 70 -0.70 -17.21 -13.29
CA LEU A 70 -0.86 -18.02 -12.08
C LEU A 70 0.32 -18.97 -11.89
N PHE A 71 0.77 -19.67 -12.95
CA PHE A 71 1.94 -20.54 -12.89
C PHE A 71 3.22 -19.80 -12.51
N ASP A 72 3.51 -18.65 -13.13
CA ASP A 72 4.67 -17.81 -12.80
C ASP A 72 4.66 -17.32 -11.34
N GLN A 73 3.48 -17.26 -10.74
CA GLN A 73 3.29 -16.84 -9.36
C GLN A 73 3.23 -18.02 -8.38
N GLY A 74 3.53 -19.23 -8.87
CA GLY A 74 3.61 -20.45 -8.07
C GLY A 74 2.26 -21.07 -7.70
N TRP A 75 1.18 -20.67 -8.38
CA TRP A 75 -0.10 -21.36 -8.24
C TRP A 75 -0.03 -22.72 -8.93
N ARG A 76 -0.75 -23.70 -8.37
CA ARG A 76 -0.95 -24.99 -9.04
C ARG A 76 -2.27 -24.94 -9.77
N VAL A 77 -2.24 -25.28 -11.06
CA VAL A 77 -3.45 -25.50 -11.86
C VAL A 77 -3.47 -26.98 -12.22
N SER A 78 -4.56 -27.69 -11.90
CA SER A 78 -4.69 -29.12 -12.14
C SER A 78 -6.05 -29.45 -12.74
N LEU A 79 -6.11 -30.51 -13.56
CA LEU A 79 -7.34 -31.05 -14.12
C LEU A 79 -7.77 -32.27 -13.28
N HIS A 80 -8.96 -32.25 -12.67
CA HIS A 80 -9.50 -33.35 -11.87
C HIS A 80 -10.90 -33.69 -12.34
N LYS A 81 -11.10 -34.91 -12.89
CA LYS A 81 -12.40 -35.37 -13.43
C LYS A 81 -13.03 -34.40 -14.45
N GLY A 82 -12.20 -33.74 -15.26
CA GLY A 82 -12.64 -32.74 -16.25
C GLY A 82 -12.90 -31.33 -15.71
N ALA A 83 -12.78 -31.11 -14.39
CA ALA A 83 -12.84 -29.79 -13.78
C ALA A 83 -11.43 -29.23 -13.54
N LEU A 84 -11.23 -27.97 -13.88
CA LEU A 84 -9.98 -27.25 -13.60
C LEU A 84 -10.01 -26.72 -12.18
N LEU A 85 -8.94 -26.99 -11.43
CA LEU A 85 -8.74 -26.54 -10.06
C LEU A 85 -7.51 -25.64 -9.99
N CYS A 86 -7.62 -24.53 -9.28
CA CYS A 86 -6.50 -23.65 -8.99
C CYS A 86 -6.24 -23.56 -7.48
N GLU A 87 -4.98 -23.72 -7.11
CA GLU A 87 -4.51 -23.64 -5.73
C GLU A 87 -3.48 -22.52 -5.61
N PRO A 88 -3.69 -21.55 -4.70
CA PRO A 88 -2.68 -20.51 -4.45
C PRO A 88 -1.42 -21.11 -3.82
N PRO A 89 -0.24 -20.49 -4.03
CA PRO A 89 1.00 -20.93 -3.40
C PRO A 89 0.85 -20.91 -1.88
N SER A 90 1.03 -22.08 -1.24
CA SER A 90 0.99 -22.16 0.22
C SER A 90 2.25 -21.53 0.83
N ILE A 91 2.09 -20.91 2.01
CA ILE A 91 3.22 -20.53 2.87
C ILE A 91 3.46 -21.55 3.98
N ASP A 92 2.61 -22.57 4.07
CA ASP A 92 2.76 -23.62 5.06
C ASP A 92 4.03 -24.42 4.72
N ARG A 93 4.76 -24.78 5.77
CA ARG A 93 5.92 -25.65 5.66
C ARG A 93 5.40 -27.05 5.36
N HIS A 94 5.86 -27.64 4.28
CA HIS A 94 5.68 -29.07 4.04
C HIS A 94 7.01 -29.75 4.37
N ASN A 95 6.99 -30.86 5.12
CA ASN A 95 8.19 -31.61 5.53
C ASN A 95 9.18 -30.79 6.40
N ASP A 96 10.48 -31.12 6.35
CA ASP A 96 11.59 -30.48 7.08
C ASP A 96 11.98 -29.07 6.57
N GLN A 97 11.09 -28.38 5.84
CA GLN A 97 11.38 -27.07 5.27
C GLN A 97 11.61 -25.98 6.33
N THR A 98 12.70 -25.23 6.19
CA THR A 98 13.04 -24.09 7.05
C THR A 98 12.23 -22.84 6.68
N ALA A 99 12.33 -21.78 7.51
CA ALA A 99 11.75 -20.48 7.16
C ALA A 99 12.39 -19.86 5.92
N GLU A 100 13.65 -20.19 5.62
CA GLU A 100 14.40 -19.62 4.50
C GLU A 100 13.96 -20.25 3.18
N ASP A 101 13.69 -21.55 3.16
CA ASP A 101 13.16 -22.25 1.97
C ASP A 101 11.84 -21.65 1.49
N VAL A 102 10.94 -21.31 2.43
CA VAL A 102 9.68 -20.63 2.12
C VAL A 102 9.94 -19.22 1.54
N LYS A 103 10.92 -18.47 2.07
CA LYS A 103 11.27 -17.15 1.53
C LYS A 103 11.87 -17.26 0.13
N LEU A 104 12.73 -18.24 -0.13
CA LEU A 104 13.32 -18.49 -1.44
C LEU A 104 12.24 -18.79 -2.47
N ARG A 105 11.27 -19.67 -2.14
CA ARG A 105 10.11 -19.97 -3.02
C ARG A 105 9.31 -18.71 -3.37
N ILE A 106 8.95 -17.90 -2.36
CA ILE A 106 8.22 -16.64 -2.59
C ILE A 106 9.07 -15.66 -3.41
N ARG A 107 10.38 -15.57 -3.13
CA ARG A 107 11.30 -14.67 -3.84
C ARG A 107 11.42 -15.04 -5.31
N ALA A 108 11.51 -16.33 -5.64
CA ALA A 108 11.56 -16.81 -7.02
C ALA A 108 10.34 -16.37 -7.84
N ALA A 109 9.13 -16.55 -7.29
CA ALA A 109 7.88 -16.10 -7.93
C ALA A 109 7.83 -14.57 -8.16
N LEU A 110 8.35 -13.80 -7.20
CA LEU A 110 8.46 -12.34 -7.36
C LEU A 110 9.48 -11.95 -8.43
N GLN A 111 10.64 -12.62 -8.44
CA GLN A 111 11.72 -12.39 -9.39
C GLN A 111 11.30 -12.70 -10.83
N ALA A 112 10.44 -13.70 -11.06
CA ALA A 112 9.87 -13.98 -12.39
C ALA A 112 9.10 -12.77 -12.94
N SER A 113 8.24 -12.16 -12.13
CA SER A 113 7.50 -10.95 -12.55
C SER A 113 8.40 -9.72 -12.70
N ARG A 114 9.43 -9.57 -11.85
CA ARG A 114 10.46 -8.53 -12.04
C ARG A 114 11.22 -8.72 -13.35
N ARG A 115 11.61 -9.94 -13.70
CA ARG A 115 12.38 -10.24 -14.91
C ARG A 115 11.61 -9.83 -16.17
N ARG A 116 10.35 -10.24 -16.28
CA ARG A 116 9.46 -9.81 -17.37
C ARG A 116 9.42 -8.28 -17.50
N GLN A 117 9.35 -7.56 -16.38
CA GLN A 117 9.37 -6.10 -16.38
C GLN A 117 10.71 -5.54 -16.87
N LEU A 118 11.86 -6.14 -16.54
CA LEU A 118 13.17 -5.69 -17.02
C LEU A 118 13.35 -5.90 -18.52
N GLU A 119 12.75 -6.95 -19.07
CA GLU A 119 12.74 -7.27 -20.50
C GLU A 119 11.84 -6.33 -21.33
N GLU A 120 10.92 -5.60 -20.69
CA GLU A 120 10.09 -4.62 -21.40
C GLU A 120 10.97 -3.56 -22.09
N PRO A 121 10.78 -3.29 -23.41
CA PRO A 121 11.63 -2.36 -24.15
C PRO A 121 11.67 -0.94 -23.56
N SER A 122 10.63 -0.52 -22.85
CA SER A 122 10.58 0.78 -22.18
C SER A 122 11.47 0.82 -20.93
N VAL A 123 11.52 -0.27 -20.16
CA VAL A 123 12.31 -0.40 -18.93
C VAL A 123 13.77 -0.63 -19.25
N ALA A 124 14.08 -1.52 -20.20
CA ALA A 124 15.45 -1.76 -20.66
C ALA A 124 16.12 -0.46 -21.17
N ARG A 125 15.42 0.31 -22.03
CA ARG A 125 15.91 1.62 -22.50
C ARG A 125 16.09 2.62 -21.35
N PHE A 126 15.19 2.60 -20.37
CA PHE A 126 15.32 3.44 -19.19
C PHE A 126 16.58 3.11 -18.39
N ILE A 127 16.85 1.84 -18.10
CA ILE A 127 18.03 1.37 -17.37
C ILE A 127 19.31 1.76 -18.11
N GLN A 128 19.39 1.42 -19.40
CA GLN A 128 20.54 1.76 -20.24
C GLN A 128 20.82 3.28 -20.25
N ARG A 129 19.77 4.11 -20.33
CA ARG A 129 19.89 5.57 -20.27
C ARG A 129 20.42 6.07 -18.93
N MET A 130 20.01 5.45 -17.82
CA MET A 130 20.47 5.83 -16.47
C MET A 130 21.95 5.48 -16.24
N GLU A 131 22.39 4.36 -16.80
CA GLU A 131 23.77 3.86 -16.66
C GLU A 131 24.75 4.52 -17.64
N ARG A 132 24.25 5.08 -18.75
CA ARG A 132 25.08 5.76 -19.75
C ARG A 132 25.85 6.95 -19.15
N PRO A 133 27.19 6.93 -19.16
CA PRO A 133 27.98 8.08 -18.77
C PRO A 133 27.66 9.30 -19.63
N THR A 134 27.23 10.38 -19.00
CA THR A 134 26.84 11.62 -19.67
C THR A 134 27.75 12.75 -19.23
N LEU A 135 28.26 13.53 -20.18
CA LEU A 135 29.09 14.70 -19.88
C LEU A 135 28.23 15.81 -19.27
N ARG A 136 28.67 16.31 -18.11
CA ARG A 136 28.04 17.38 -17.34
C ARG A 136 29.12 18.35 -16.82
N PRO A 137 28.75 19.51 -16.25
CA PRO A 137 29.73 20.44 -15.68
C PRO A 137 30.66 19.80 -14.63
N GLN A 138 30.19 18.77 -13.91
CA GLN A 138 30.98 18.04 -12.91
C GLN A 138 31.87 16.93 -13.49
N GLY A 139 31.81 16.69 -14.80
CA GLY A 139 32.48 15.58 -15.48
C GLY A 139 31.50 14.58 -16.09
N ARG A 140 32.02 13.41 -16.50
CA ARG A 140 31.20 12.29 -16.98
C ARG A 140 30.63 11.55 -15.78
N THR A 141 29.31 11.49 -15.69
CA THR A 141 28.61 10.86 -14.57
C THR A 141 27.42 10.03 -15.05
N SER A 142 27.04 9.03 -14.26
CA SER A 142 25.83 8.21 -14.44
C SER A 142 25.21 7.86 -13.08
N VAL A 143 24.13 7.08 -13.09
CA VAL A 143 23.53 6.58 -11.84
C VAL A 143 24.48 5.68 -11.04
N LEU A 144 25.46 5.06 -11.71
CA LEU A 144 26.42 4.14 -11.08
C LEU A 144 27.36 4.86 -10.11
N ASP A 145 27.60 6.17 -10.32
CA ASP A 145 28.40 7.02 -9.42
C ASP A 145 27.69 7.31 -8.08
N LEU A 146 26.41 6.93 -7.96
CA LEU A 146 25.63 6.99 -6.72
C LEU A 146 25.64 5.67 -5.95
N ILE A 147 26.48 4.70 -6.35
CA ILE A 147 26.64 3.41 -5.69
C ILE A 147 28.01 3.40 -5.02
N ASP A 148 28.05 3.05 -3.73
CA ASP A 148 29.32 2.99 -3.00
C ASP A 148 30.13 1.75 -3.38
N SER A 149 31.46 1.85 -3.27
CA SER A 149 32.36 0.69 -3.39
C SER A 149 32.37 -0.05 -2.07
N GLY A 150 31.87 -1.28 -2.05
CA GLY A 150 31.87 -2.12 -0.87
C GLY A 150 33.27 -2.48 -0.38
N ASP A 151 34.24 -2.61 -1.30
CA ASP A 151 35.65 -2.85 -0.98
C ASP A 151 36.28 -1.65 -0.23
N HIS A 152 36.14 -0.44 -0.77
CA HIS A 152 36.64 0.76 -0.09
C HIS A 152 35.89 1.03 1.23
N LEU A 153 34.62 0.65 1.31
CA LEU A 153 33.83 0.77 2.54
C LEU A 153 34.31 -0.24 3.59
N ALA A 154 34.63 -1.48 3.19
CA ALA A 154 35.21 -2.49 4.06
C ALA A 154 36.53 -2.02 4.68
N ASP A 155 37.47 -1.51 3.87
CA ASP A 155 38.75 -1.00 4.35
C ASP A 155 38.59 0.16 5.36
N ALA A 156 37.58 1.01 5.16
CA ALA A 156 37.28 2.09 6.10
C ALA A 156 36.75 1.54 7.43
N LEU A 157 35.85 0.55 7.39
CA LEU A 157 35.22 -0.03 8.59
C LEU A 157 36.18 -0.93 9.37
N GLU A 158 37.07 -1.67 8.71
CA GLU A 158 38.13 -2.45 9.35
C GLU A 158 39.09 -1.53 10.11
N ARG A 159 39.52 -0.42 9.50
CA ARG A 159 40.37 0.58 10.19
C ARG A 159 39.68 1.16 11.42
N ILE A 160 38.37 1.43 11.36
CA ILE A 160 37.61 1.90 12.51
C ILE A 160 37.54 0.83 13.61
N SER A 161 37.43 -0.44 13.23
CA SER A 161 37.33 -1.56 14.19
C SER A 161 38.60 -1.73 15.04
N LEU A 162 39.74 -1.17 14.61
CA LEU A 162 41.00 -1.14 15.36
C LEU A 162 41.07 0.01 16.39
N LEU A 163 40.15 0.97 16.35
CA LEU A 163 40.14 2.11 17.27
C LEU A 163 39.53 1.74 18.64
N PRO A 164 39.90 2.44 19.73
CA PRO A 164 39.24 2.29 21.03
C PRO A 164 37.74 2.60 20.97
N ASP A 165 36.93 1.91 21.80
CA ASP A 165 35.46 2.02 21.85
C ASP A 165 34.94 3.46 21.85
N GLN A 166 35.58 4.34 22.63
CA GLN A 166 35.21 5.75 22.77
C GLN A 166 35.36 6.58 21.48
N ASP A 167 36.28 6.20 20.58
CA ASP A 167 36.58 6.96 19.35
C ASP A 167 35.79 6.42 18.14
N ARG A 168 35.27 5.19 18.26
CA ARG A 168 34.63 4.48 17.15
C ARG A 168 33.32 5.12 16.70
N GLU A 169 32.50 5.62 17.61
CA GLU A 169 31.23 6.26 17.25
C GLU A 169 31.44 7.47 16.32
N ALA A 170 32.36 8.36 16.70
CA ALA A 170 32.72 9.52 15.91
C ALA A 170 33.34 9.12 14.57
N ALA A 171 34.19 8.09 14.55
CA ALA A 171 34.82 7.60 13.34
C ALA A 171 33.80 6.97 12.36
N PHE A 172 32.82 6.20 12.85
CA PHE A 172 31.74 5.68 12.01
C PHE A 172 30.90 6.82 11.41
N GLY A 173 30.65 7.90 12.16
CA GLY A 173 29.96 9.08 11.64
C GLY A 173 30.69 9.74 10.46
N ARG A 174 32.02 9.63 10.38
CA ARG A 174 32.83 10.15 9.25
C ARG A 174 32.86 9.23 8.03
N VAL A 175 32.30 8.03 8.12
CA VAL A 175 32.24 7.07 7.00
C VAL A 175 30.80 6.84 6.55
N ILE A 176 29.86 6.81 7.49
CA ILE A 176 28.42 6.62 7.25
C ILE A 176 27.66 7.72 7.97
N ASP A 177 27.31 8.77 7.21
CA ASP A 177 26.50 9.90 7.66
C ASP A 177 25.18 9.97 6.84
N PRO A 178 24.13 9.27 7.29
CA PRO A 178 22.86 9.20 6.56
C PRO A 178 22.12 10.54 6.58
N VAL A 179 21.76 11.04 5.39
CA VAL A 179 20.90 12.21 5.21
C VAL A 179 19.69 11.86 4.34
N ILE A 180 18.59 12.56 4.57
CA ILE A 180 17.33 12.35 3.84
C ILE A 180 17.26 13.31 2.66
N GLU A 181 16.92 12.77 1.49
CA GLU A 181 16.66 13.53 0.28
C GLU A 181 15.30 13.12 -0.29
N ILE A 182 14.34 14.05 -0.27
CA ILE A 182 12.98 13.83 -0.78
C ILE A 182 12.94 14.09 -2.28
N CYS A 183 12.37 13.14 -3.05
CA CYS A 183 12.21 13.32 -4.49
C CYS A 183 10.99 14.22 -4.78
N HIS A 184 11.22 15.54 -4.79
CA HIS A 184 10.23 16.49 -5.26
C HIS A 184 10.10 16.43 -6.79
N SER A 185 8.94 16.85 -7.29
CA SER A 185 8.71 16.93 -8.74
C SER A 185 9.68 17.92 -9.36
N GLY A 186 10.39 17.50 -10.42
CA GLY A 186 11.36 18.33 -11.13
C GLY A 186 12.76 18.40 -10.48
N SER A 187 12.94 17.92 -9.24
CA SER A 187 14.25 17.93 -8.59
C SER A 187 15.25 17.00 -9.26
N ARG A 188 16.51 17.45 -9.30
CA ARG A 188 17.64 16.73 -9.89
C ARG A 188 18.74 16.56 -8.86
N CYS A 189 19.48 15.46 -8.96
CA CYS A 189 20.64 15.20 -8.14
C CYS A 189 21.74 16.22 -8.46
N ALA A 190 22.33 16.82 -7.42
CA ALA A 190 23.40 17.80 -7.56
C ALA A 190 24.67 17.22 -8.23
N TYR A 191 24.92 15.92 -8.08
CA TYR A 191 26.14 15.26 -8.55
C TYR A 191 26.03 14.65 -9.95
N THR A 192 24.86 14.13 -10.30
CA THR A 192 24.65 13.42 -11.58
C THR A 192 23.68 14.14 -12.51
N GLY A 193 23.04 15.23 -12.09
CA GLY A 193 22.01 15.94 -12.87
C GLY A 193 20.76 15.11 -13.21
N LEU A 194 20.68 13.85 -12.78
CA LEU A 194 19.57 12.95 -13.05
C LEU A 194 18.35 13.33 -12.20
N PRO A 195 17.12 13.18 -12.71
CA PRO A 195 15.91 13.40 -11.90
C PRO A 195 15.89 12.48 -10.68
N LEU A 196 15.56 13.01 -9.50
CA LEU A 196 15.56 12.22 -8.26
C LEU A 196 14.57 11.05 -8.32
N ASN A 197 13.41 11.25 -8.95
CA ASN A 197 12.42 10.18 -9.18
C ASN A 197 12.98 9.04 -10.05
N ASP A 198 13.80 9.37 -11.06
CA ASP A 198 14.42 8.38 -11.93
C ASP A 198 15.52 7.62 -11.19
N ILE A 199 16.31 8.30 -10.35
CA ILE A 199 17.29 7.62 -9.48
C ILE A 199 16.59 6.65 -8.53
N TRP A 200 15.54 7.10 -7.85
CA TRP A 200 14.74 6.24 -6.98
C TRP A 200 14.17 5.04 -7.75
N ARG A 201 13.66 5.26 -8.98
CA ARG A 201 13.10 4.19 -9.83
C ARG A 201 14.17 3.18 -10.26
N TYR A 202 15.37 3.65 -10.64
CA TYR A 202 16.49 2.78 -10.99
C TYR A 202 16.82 1.81 -9.84
N PHE A 203 17.01 2.33 -8.63
CA PHE A 203 17.28 1.48 -7.46
C PHE A 203 16.10 0.57 -7.12
N ARG A 204 14.86 1.01 -7.35
CA ARG A 204 13.69 0.16 -7.15
C ARG A 204 13.70 -1.06 -8.08
N HIS A 205 14.24 -0.97 -9.29
CA HIS A 205 14.36 -2.12 -10.18
C HIS A 205 15.35 -3.18 -9.69
N THR A 206 16.24 -2.90 -8.73
CA THR A 206 17.19 -3.88 -8.18
C THR A 206 16.54 -4.92 -7.26
N TRP A 207 15.29 -4.69 -6.81
CA TRP A 207 14.63 -5.55 -5.82
C TRP A 207 13.71 -6.60 -6.44
N ALA A 208 13.51 -7.70 -5.72
CA ALA A 208 12.80 -8.90 -6.19
C ALA A 208 11.38 -8.68 -6.72
N HIS A 209 10.63 -7.70 -6.19
CA HIS A 209 9.24 -7.47 -6.59
C HIS A 209 9.14 -6.47 -7.75
N GLU A 210 8.25 -6.71 -8.72
CA GLU A 210 7.95 -5.78 -9.82
C GLU A 210 7.61 -4.35 -9.32
N TYR A 211 8.05 -3.30 -10.03
CA TYR A 211 7.65 -1.93 -9.72
C TYR A 211 6.28 -1.60 -10.34
N ARG A 212 5.30 -1.25 -9.51
CA ARG A 212 3.98 -0.76 -9.96
C ARG A 212 3.64 0.58 -9.32
N PRO A 213 3.18 1.58 -10.10
CA PRO A 213 2.71 2.84 -9.54
C PRO A 213 1.53 2.64 -8.58
N ILE A 214 1.56 3.29 -7.42
CA ILE A 214 0.49 3.23 -6.42
C ILE A 214 -0.38 4.49 -6.52
N PRO A 215 -1.71 4.39 -6.63
CA PRO A 215 -2.55 5.58 -6.64
C PRO A 215 -2.55 6.31 -5.29
N GLY A 216 -2.80 7.61 -5.31
CA GLY A 216 -2.91 8.44 -4.11
C GLY A 216 -1.63 9.21 -3.78
N ARG A 217 -1.52 9.66 -2.53
CA ARG A 217 -0.33 10.38 -2.02
C ARG A 217 0.87 9.45 -2.00
N GLN A 218 2.00 9.96 -2.47
CA GLN A 218 3.29 9.27 -2.48
C GLN A 218 4.40 10.25 -2.11
N LEU A 219 5.25 9.86 -1.16
CA LEU A 219 6.49 10.56 -0.82
C LEU A 219 7.65 9.60 -1.07
N LEU A 220 8.41 9.81 -2.14
CA LEU A 220 9.61 9.03 -2.45
C LEU A 220 10.79 9.60 -1.67
N VAL A 221 11.52 8.73 -0.98
CA VAL A 221 12.61 9.09 -0.08
C VAL A 221 13.88 8.37 -0.54
N LEU A 222 14.97 9.13 -0.63
CA LEU A 222 16.32 8.63 -0.80
C LEU A 222 17.07 8.85 0.51
N VAL A 223 17.72 7.81 1.02
CA VAL A 223 18.69 7.92 2.11
C VAL A 223 20.07 7.92 1.50
N ARG A 224 20.83 8.99 1.71
CA ARG A 224 22.13 9.26 1.09
C ARG A 224 23.23 9.23 2.14
N ASN A 225 24.43 8.82 1.78
CA ASN A 225 25.59 8.90 2.68
C ASN A 225 26.36 10.22 2.43
N ALA A 226 26.16 11.23 3.26
CA ALA A 226 26.82 12.52 3.14
C ALA A 226 28.35 12.46 3.35
N ALA A 227 28.85 11.42 4.02
CA ALA A 227 30.26 11.25 4.32
C ALA A 227 31.11 10.76 3.14
N ARG A 228 30.48 10.36 2.02
CA ARG A 228 31.15 9.74 0.87
C ARG A 228 31.02 10.60 -0.38
N PRO A 229 32.00 10.53 -1.31
CA PRO A 229 31.92 11.24 -2.59
C PRO A 229 30.62 10.95 -3.33
N ASN A 230 30.04 11.97 -3.99
CA ASN A 230 28.77 11.89 -4.73
C ASN A 230 27.52 11.50 -3.90
N ARG A 231 27.67 11.37 -2.58
CA ARG A 231 26.61 10.96 -1.65
C ARG A 231 25.86 9.70 -2.12
N PRO A 232 26.49 8.52 -2.07
CA PRO A 232 25.89 7.28 -2.58
C PRO A 232 24.62 6.93 -1.81
N VAL A 233 23.79 6.11 -2.45
CA VAL A 233 22.47 5.72 -1.93
C VAL A 233 22.64 4.61 -0.90
N ILE A 234 22.29 4.91 0.36
CA ILE A 234 22.19 3.90 1.42
C ILE A 234 20.94 3.05 1.23
N GLY A 235 19.83 3.71 0.86
CA GLY A 235 18.54 3.05 0.75
C GLY A 235 17.49 3.94 0.12
N ILE A 236 16.36 3.31 -0.21
CA ILE A 236 15.19 4.00 -0.74
C ILE A 236 13.95 3.62 0.06
N ALA A 237 13.02 4.55 0.16
CA ALA A 237 11.72 4.30 0.75
C ALA A 237 10.60 5.05 0.03
N MET A 238 9.36 4.65 0.28
CA MET A 238 8.15 5.33 -0.18
C MET A 238 7.08 5.28 0.90
N LEU A 239 6.61 6.46 1.31
CA LEU A 239 5.37 6.60 2.05
C LEU A 239 4.22 6.71 1.05
N ALA A 240 3.17 5.93 1.24
CA ALA A 240 2.00 5.89 0.38
C ALA A 240 0.71 6.05 1.21
N SER A 241 -0.38 6.40 0.53
CA SER A 241 -1.70 6.41 1.16
C SER A 241 -2.02 5.04 1.75
N PRO A 242 -2.56 4.97 2.98
CA PRO A 242 -2.72 3.71 3.67
C PRO A 242 -3.83 2.86 3.06
N VAL A 243 -3.69 1.54 3.14
CA VAL A 243 -4.75 0.60 2.74
C VAL A 243 -5.97 0.81 3.65
N MET A 244 -7.13 1.08 3.05
CA MET A 244 -8.32 1.52 3.80
C MET A 244 -8.87 0.49 4.79
N ARG A 245 -8.84 -0.81 4.44
CA ARG A 245 -9.38 -1.89 5.26
C ARG A 245 -8.27 -2.83 5.68
N LEU A 246 -7.71 -2.59 6.86
CA LEU A 246 -6.63 -3.41 7.41
C LEU A 246 -6.94 -3.66 8.89
N SER A 247 -7.56 -4.80 9.15
CA SER A 247 -8.08 -5.17 10.48
C SER A 247 -7.01 -5.25 11.56
N ALA A 248 -5.77 -5.64 11.24
CA ALA A 248 -4.68 -5.64 12.22
C ALA A 248 -4.37 -4.22 12.75
N ARG A 249 -4.22 -3.24 11.86
CA ARG A 249 -4.04 -1.82 12.24
C ARG A 249 -5.28 -1.28 12.92
N ASP A 250 -6.46 -1.49 12.34
CA ASP A 250 -7.70 -0.93 12.87
C ASP A 250 -7.98 -1.45 14.30
N ASN A 251 -7.69 -2.73 14.59
CA ASN A 251 -7.71 -3.28 15.95
C ASN A 251 -6.62 -2.67 16.84
N TRP A 252 -5.39 -2.61 16.35
CA TRP A 252 -4.27 -2.07 17.13
C TRP A 252 -4.49 -0.61 17.52
N ILE A 253 -5.01 0.24 16.65
CA ILE A 253 -5.35 1.62 16.99
C ILE A 253 -6.57 1.67 17.95
N GLY A 254 -7.52 0.74 17.79
CA GLY A 254 -8.78 0.72 18.55
C GLY A 254 -9.97 1.31 17.78
N TRP A 255 -9.88 1.37 16.45
CA TRP A 255 -10.97 1.81 15.56
C TRP A 255 -12.05 0.75 15.34
N LEU A 256 -11.88 -0.47 15.88
CA LEU A 256 -12.91 -1.48 15.89
C LEU A 256 -13.52 -1.57 17.28
N ARG A 257 -14.85 -1.72 17.35
CA ARG A 257 -15.61 -1.73 18.60
C ARG A 257 -15.03 -2.67 19.64
N GLY A 258 -14.71 -3.91 19.27
CA GLY A 258 -14.15 -4.89 20.19
C GLY A 258 -12.79 -4.48 20.76
N ALA A 259 -11.96 -3.79 19.98
CA ALA A 259 -10.69 -3.25 20.47
C ALA A 259 -10.89 -2.02 21.37
N MET A 260 -11.83 -1.13 21.02
CA MET A 260 -12.21 0.00 21.87
C MET A 260 -12.75 -0.48 23.23
N GLU A 261 -13.67 -1.45 23.21
CA GLU A 261 -14.26 -2.03 24.41
C GLU A 261 -13.20 -2.72 25.29
N ALA A 262 -12.24 -3.43 24.68
CA ALA A 262 -11.13 -4.02 25.41
C ALA A 262 -10.24 -2.95 26.09
N ASN A 263 -9.96 -1.84 25.41
CA ASN A 263 -9.19 -0.73 26.00
C ASN A 263 -9.94 -0.03 27.14
N LEU A 264 -11.26 0.13 27.00
CA LEU A 264 -12.12 0.68 28.05
C LEU A 264 -12.17 -0.25 29.28
N ASN A 265 -12.41 -1.54 29.06
CA ASN A 265 -12.53 -2.53 30.14
C ASN A 265 -11.21 -2.79 30.88
N SER A 266 -10.07 -2.63 30.21
CA SER A 266 -8.74 -2.73 30.81
C SER A 266 -8.29 -1.44 31.52
N GLY A 267 -9.06 -0.37 31.43
CA GLY A 267 -8.71 0.93 32.01
C GLY A 267 -7.61 1.68 31.25
N ILE A 268 -7.21 1.20 30.06
CA ILE A 268 -6.28 1.93 29.18
C ILE A 268 -6.91 3.24 28.71
N TRP A 269 -8.22 3.21 28.40
CA TRP A 269 -8.99 4.39 28.03
C TRP A 269 -10.01 4.74 29.09
N ASP A 270 -10.02 6.02 29.48
CA ASP A 270 -10.98 6.56 30.41
C ASP A 270 -12.33 6.83 29.73
N ALA A 271 -13.43 6.51 30.43
CA ALA A 271 -14.78 6.57 29.84
C ALA A 271 -15.23 8.01 29.53
N PRO A 272 -15.08 8.99 30.45
CA PRO A 272 -15.25 10.42 30.15
C PRO A 272 -14.43 10.90 28.95
N ALA A 273 -13.13 10.62 28.91
CA ALA A 273 -12.27 11.06 27.81
C ALA A 273 -12.73 10.49 26.45
N LEU A 274 -13.09 9.20 26.41
CA LEU A 274 -13.60 8.56 25.20
C LEU A 274 -14.97 9.13 24.78
N ALA A 275 -15.89 9.34 25.72
CA ALA A 275 -17.21 9.90 25.45
C ALA A 275 -17.11 11.32 24.86
N GLN A 276 -16.24 12.15 25.43
CA GLN A 276 -15.97 13.50 24.93
C GLN A 276 -15.39 13.44 23.51
N ALA A 277 -14.37 12.61 23.29
CA ALA A 277 -13.76 12.47 21.98
C ALA A 277 -14.77 11.98 20.91
N MET A 278 -15.64 11.03 21.26
CA MET A 278 -16.70 10.54 20.37
C MET A 278 -17.70 11.63 20.01
N ALA A 279 -18.12 12.46 20.97
CA ALA A 279 -19.03 13.57 20.73
C ALA A 279 -18.38 14.65 19.85
N GLU A 280 -17.14 15.04 20.14
CA GLU A 280 -16.39 16.01 19.33
C GLU A 280 -16.15 15.49 17.91
N ARG A 281 -15.84 14.19 17.77
CA ARG A 281 -15.65 13.62 16.44
C ARG A 281 -16.94 13.65 15.65
N LEU A 282 -18.05 13.30 16.27
CA LEU A 282 -19.37 13.30 15.65
C LEU A 282 -19.76 14.69 15.14
N GLU A 283 -19.67 15.72 15.99
CA GLU A 283 -20.02 17.10 15.60
C GLU A 283 -19.13 17.63 14.47
N ALA A 284 -17.82 17.37 14.55
CA ALA A 284 -16.91 17.77 13.49
C ALA A 284 -17.15 17.02 12.17
N SER A 285 -17.54 15.75 12.21
CA SER A 285 -17.93 15.00 11.00
C SER A 285 -19.22 15.55 10.39
N ILE A 286 -20.17 16.02 11.20
CA ILE A 286 -21.38 16.72 10.72
C ILE A 286 -20.99 18.06 10.07
N ALA A 287 -20.09 18.84 10.69
CA ALA A 287 -19.61 20.12 10.17
C ALA A 287 -18.77 20.02 8.87
N ASP A 288 -18.21 18.84 8.60
CA ASP A 288 -17.50 18.51 7.36
C ASP A 288 -18.44 18.14 6.19
N VAL A 289 -19.75 18.11 6.42
CA VAL A 289 -20.78 17.84 5.41
C VAL A 289 -21.59 19.11 5.16
N ARG A 290 -21.78 19.48 3.89
CA ARG A 290 -22.78 20.50 3.52
C ARG A 290 -24.16 19.90 3.75
N TRP A 291 -24.97 20.56 4.57
CA TRP A 291 -26.29 20.07 4.96
C TRP A 291 -27.43 21.06 4.71
N ASP A 292 -27.15 22.30 4.28
CA ASP A 292 -28.14 23.38 4.13
C ASP A 292 -29.23 23.12 3.07
N ASP A 293 -28.97 22.23 2.12
CA ASP A 293 -29.92 21.76 1.09
C ASP A 293 -30.61 20.43 1.45
N LEU A 294 -30.30 19.85 2.61
CA LEU A 294 -30.78 18.54 3.04
C LEU A 294 -31.64 18.60 4.31
N VAL A 295 -31.23 19.40 5.30
CA VAL A 295 -31.87 19.53 6.61
C VAL A 295 -31.77 20.95 7.15
N THR A 296 -32.59 21.27 8.16
CA THR A 296 -32.58 22.56 8.86
C THR A 296 -31.60 22.56 10.04
N ALA A 297 -31.27 23.76 10.54
CA ALA A 297 -30.39 23.90 11.71
C ALA A 297 -30.98 23.25 12.97
N ASP A 298 -32.30 23.32 13.16
CA ASP A 298 -33.00 22.68 14.28
C ASP A 298 -32.90 21.15 14.22
N GLU A 299 -33.00 20.57 13.02
CA GLU A 299 -32.82 19.14 12.80
C GLU A 299 -31.37 18.67 13.01
N ILE A 300 -30.37 19.53 12.77
CA ILE A 300 -28.96 19.25 13.11
C ILE A 300 -28.75 19.29 14.63
N ALA A 301 -29.35 20.28 15.30
CA ALA A 301 -29.24 20.44 16.74
C ALA A 301 -29.93 19.28 17.46
N SER A 302 -31.15 18.94 17.04
CA SER A 302 -32.03 17.95 17.67
C SER A 302 -32.68 17.04 16.61
N PRO A 303 -31.92 16.05 16.09
CA PRO A 303 -32.43 15.15 15.07
C PRO A 303 -33.53 14.22 15.60
N VAL A 304 -34.54 14.00 14.76
CA VAL A 304 -35.64 13.06 15.00
C VAL A 304 -35.64 11.96 13.94
N GLU A 305 -36.36 10.87 14.19
CA GLU A 305 -36.40 9.70 13.28
C GLU A 305 -36.86 10.08 11.86
N ASN A 306 -37.83 10.98 11.74
CA ASN A 306 -38.31 11.47 10.43
C ASN A 306 -37.19 12.18 9.62
N THR A 307 -36.30 12.92 10.28
CA THR A 307 -35.14 13.56 9.64
C THR A 307 -34.21 12.50 9.03
N VAL A 308 -33.92 11.43 9.78
CA VAL A 308 -33.06 10.32 9.33
C VAL A 308 -33.69 9.62 8.12
N LEU A 309 -34.98 9.29 8.19
CA LEU A 309 -35.71 8.62 7.10
C LEU A 309 -35.72 9.46 5.81
N ARG A 310 -35.96 10.78 5.93
CA ARG A 310 -35.94 11.71 4.78
C ARG A 310 -34.57 11.76 4.10
N LEU A 311 -33.48 11.70 4.87
CA LEU A 311 -32.12 11.64 4.33
C LEU A 311 -31.85 10.32 3.60
N GLU A 312 -32.31 9.18 4.12
CA GLU A 312 -32.18 7.88 3.46
C GLU A 312 -32.98 7.83 2.13
N GLN A 313 -34.17 8.43 2.09
CA GLN A 313 -34.94 8.60 0.86
C GLN A 313 -34.21 9.48 -0.15
N LYS A 314 -33.62 10.61 0.30
CA LYS A 314 -32.84 11.50 -0.56
C LYS A 314 -31.61 10.81 -1.16
N ALA A 315 -30.91 10.01 -0.35
CA ALA A 315 -29.80 9.18 -0.81
C ALA A 315 -30.23 8.19 -1.91
N SER A 316 -31.32 7.47 -1.69
CA SER A 316 -31.87 6.51 -2.66
C SER A 316 -32.27 7.19 -3.97
N GLY A 317 -32.95 8.35 -3.90
CA GLY A 317 -33.31 9.12 -5.08
C GLY A 317 -32.10 9.62 -5.88
N ALA A 318 -31.04 10.08 -5.19
CA ALA A 318 -29.81 10.50 -5.85
C ALA A 318 -29.05 9.32 -6.49
N ALA A 319 -29.11 8.13 -5.90
CA ALA A 319 -28.56 6.91 -6.49
C ALA A 319 -29.27 6.55 -7.80
N PHE A 320 -30.61 6.63 -7.81
CA PHE A 320 -31.42 6.36 -9.00
C PHE A 320 -31.17 7.39 -10.10
N ALA A 321 -31.15 8.68 -9.77
CA ALA A 321 -30.81 9.74 -10.73
C ALA A 321 -29.44 9.52 -11.38
N ARG A 322 -28.46 9.08 -10.59
CA ARG A 322 -27.12 8.76 -11.09
C ARG A 322 -27.12 7.57 -12.04
N GLU A 323 -27.93 6.55 -11.79
CA GLU A 323 -28.07 5.41 -12.69
C GLU A 323 -28.67 5.83 -14.04
N LEU A 324 -29.68 6.71 -14.01
CA LEU A 324 -30.29 7.26 -15.22
C LEU A 324 -29.28 8.06 -16.06
N GLU A 325 -28.47 8.92 -15.42
CA GLU A 325 -27.38 9.65 -16.11
C GLU A 325 -26.39 8.71 -16.81
N LEU A 326 -26.03 7.60 -16.16
CA LEU A 326 -25.09 6.64 -16.71
C LEU A 326 -25.66 5.91 -17.93
N ARG A 327 -26.95 5.59 -17.92
CA ARG A 327 -27.64 4.99 -19.07
C ARG A 327 -27.74 5.97 -20.23
N ALA A 328 -28.18 7.20 -19.98
CA ALA A 328 -28.29 8.23 -21.01
C ALA A 328 -26.93 8.55 -21.67
N HIS A 329 -25.86 8.65 -20.88
CA HIS A 329 -24.51 8.83 -21.42
C HIS A 329 -24.05 7.66 -22.29
N TYR A 330 -24.38 6.43 -21.89
CA TYR A 330 -24.05 5.24 -22.66
C TYR A 330 -24.75 5.26 -24.02
N GLU A 331 -26.07 5.46 -24.02
CA GLU A 331 -26.91 5.49 -25.24
C GLU A 331 -26.39 6.55 -26.22
N ALA A 332 -26.22 7.80 -25.76
CA ALA A 332 -25.71 8.89 -26.59
C ALA A 332 -24.30 8.62 -27.15
N SER A 333 -23.41 8.02 -26.35
CA SER A 333 -22.04 7.72 -26.81
C SER A 333 -22.00 6.57 -27.83
N MET A 334 -22.92 5.61 -27.71
CA MET A 334 -23.03 4.52 -28.68
C MET A 334 -23.59 5.00 -30.02
N GLU A 335 -24.56 5.91 -29.99
CA GLU A 335 -25.14 6.52 -31.20
C GLU A 335 -24.12 7.39 -31.97
N GLN A 336 -23.21 8.08 -31.27
CA GLN A 336 -22.26 8.99 -31.90
C GLN A 336 -20.99 8.32 -32.44
N ASP A 337 -20.27 7.57 -31.60
CA ASP A 337 -18.89 7.16 -31.89
C ASP A 337 -18.68 5.63 -31.85
N GLY A 338 -19.73 4.85 -31.55
CA GLY A 338 -19.59 3.40 -31.33
C GLY A 338 -18.65 3.04 -30.16
N ARG A 339 -18.27 4.02 -29.33
CA ARG A 339 -17.38 3.87 -28.16
C ARG A 339 -17.89 4.70 -26.99
N VAL A 340 -17.94 4.10 -25.81
CA VAL A 340 -18.39 4.80 -24.59
C VAL A 340 -17.20 5.29 -23.76
N PRO A 341 -16.89 6.61 -23.78
CA PRO A 341 -15.87 7.16 -22.91
C PRO A 341 -16.31 7.07 -21.45
N PRO A 342 -15.37 6.96 -20.48
CA PRO A 342 -15.72 6.95 -19.06
C PRO A 342 -16.45 8.24 -18.67
N PHE A 343 -17.59 8.12 -17.97
CA PHE A 343 -18.31 9.28 -17.45
C PHE A 343 -17.57 9.88 -16.25
N ARG A 344 -16.69 10.85 -16.53
CA ARG A 344 -15.87 11.50 -15.51
C ARG A 344 -16.66 12.66 -14.89
N GLY A 345 -16.68 12.75 -13.57
CA GLY A 345 -17.31 13.87 -12.86
C GLY A 345 -16.63 15.22 -13.15
N ALA A 346 -17.35 16.30 -12.85
CA ALA A 346 -16.95 17.68 -13.18
C ALA A 346 -15.61 18.13 -12.55
N VAL A 347 -15.27 17.63 -11.36
CA VAL A 347 -14.05 18.05 -10.63
C VAL A 347 -13.11 16.86 -10.45
N LYS A 348 -11.88 16.98 -10.98
CA LYS A 348 -10.81 15.97 -10.83
C LYS A 348 -9.67 16.44 -9.94
N ALA A 349 -9.38 17.74 -9.98
CA ALA A 349 -8.33 18.39 -9.22
C ALA A 349 -8.86 19.76 -8.76
N ALA A 350 -8.38 20.21 -7.60
CA ALA A 350 -8.69 21.54 -7.11
C ALA A 350 -7.99 22.60 -7.98
N SER A 351 -8.75 23.61 -8.41
CA SER A 351 -8.25 24.82 -9.09
C SER A 351 -8.76 26.06 -8.37
N ALA A 352 -8.10 27.20 -8.55
CA ALA A 352 -8.42 28.46 -7.86
C ALA A 352 -9.89 28.93 -8.07
N GLY A 353 -10.53 28.54 -9.17
CA GLY A 353 -11.93 28.87 -9.48
C GLY A 353 -12.93 27.72 -9.29
N THR A 354 -12.56 26.64 -8.59
CA THR A 354 -13.47 25.49 -8.42
C THR A 354 -14.69 25.88 -7.59
N ASN A 355 -15.88 25.80 -8.18
CA ASN A 355 -17.14 26.00 -7.46
C ASN A 355 -17.52 24.73 -6.67
N TRP A 356 -17.06 24.66 -5.42
CA TRP A 356 -17.32 23.53 -4.54
C TRP A 356 -18.80 23.34 -4.18
N ARG A 357 -19.58 24.43 -4.15
CA ARG A 357 -21.02 24.38 -3.88
C ARG A 357 -21.74 23.62 -5.00
N ALA A 358 -21.53 24.02 -6.25
CA ALA A 358 -22.09 23.30 -7.41
C ALA A 358 -21.57 21.86 -7.49
N ALA A 359 -20.29 21.63 -7.20
CA ALA A 359 -19.71 20.29 -7.20
C ALA A 359 -20.29 19.36 -6.11
N SER A 360 -20.89 19.92 -5.07
CA SER A 360 -21.59 19.18 -3.99
C SER A 360 -23.01 18.77 -4.38
N GLU A 361 -23.58 19.37 -5.42
CA GLU A 361 -24.95 19.14 -5.91
C GLU A 361 -25.00 18.00 -6.95
N ASP A 362 -23.85 17.53 -7.41
CA ASP A 362 -23.73 16.33 -8.24
C ASP A 362 -24.39 15.13 -7.53
N PRO A 363 -25.20 14.29 -8.22
CA PRO A 363 -25.95 13.21 -7.60
C PRO A 363 -25.10 12.24 -6.77
N LEU A 364 -23.84 11.99 -7.17
CA LEU A 364 -22.92 11.15 -6.38
C LEU A 364 -22.65 11.75 -4.99
N PHE A 365 -22.48 13.07 -4.91
CA PHE A 365 -22.18 13.76 -3.66
C PHE A 365 -23.43 14.07 -2.86
N VAL A 366 -24.57 14.36 -3.50
CA VAL A 366 -25.87 14.41 -2.80
C VAL A 366 -26.14 13.08 -2.09
N ARG A 367 -25.95 11.95 -2.80
CA ARG A 367 -26.10 10.62 -2.20
C ARG A 367 -25.19 10.45 -0.99
N LYS A 368 -23.88 10.67 -1.16
CA LYS A 368 -22.90 10.47 -0.08
C LYS A 368 -23.15 11.38 1.13
N ARG A 369 -23.50 12.65 0.91
CA ARG A 369 -23.82 13.61 1.98
C ARG A 369 -25.05 13.14 2.74
N ALA A 370 -26.12 12.76 2.04
CA ALA A 370 -27.35 12.29 2.66
C ALA A 370 -27.14 10.96 3.44
N GLU A 371 -26.44 9.98 2.85
CA GLU A 371 -26.11 8.69 3.51
C GLU A 371 -25.25 8.89 4.76
N LEU A 372 -24.25 9.77 4.71
CA LEU A 372 -23.39 10.03 5.85
C LEU A 372 -24.15 10.80 6.93
N LEU A 373 -24.89 11.84 6.56
CA LEU A 373 -25.62 12.67 7.51
C LEU A 373 -26.72 11.86 8.23
N SER A 374 -27.40 10.93 7.55
CA SER A 374 -28.40 10.07 8.19
C SER A 374 -27.76 9.20 9.29
N GLN A 375 -26.59 8.62 9.02
CA GLN A 375 -25.84 7.82 9.98
C GLN A 375 -25.36 8.65 11.17
N LEU A 376 -24.81 9.84 10.93
CA LEU A 376 -24.30 10.72 11.98
C LEU A 376 -25.43 11.25 12.86
N LEU A 377 -26.54 11.73 12.28
CA LEU A 377 -27.67 12.24 13.06
C LEU A 377 -28.38 11.14 13.85
N SER A 378 -28.47 9.92 13.30
CA SER A 378 -28.95 8.75 14.06
C SER A 378 -28.04 8.44 15.26
N ALA A 379 -26.71 8.45 15.07
CA ALA A 379 -25.76 8.27 16.17
C ALA A 379 -25.87 9.39 17.23
N LYS A 380 -26.04 10.65 16.80
CA LYS A 380 -26.25 11.81 17.69
C LYS A 380 -27.50 11.65 18.55
N GLN A 381 -28.61 11.25 17.95
CA GLN A 381 -29.86 10.97 18.67
C GLN A 381 -29.66 9.89 19.74
N ILE A 382 -28.99 8.78 19.39
CA ILE A 382 -28.72 7.65 20.29
C ILE A 382 -27.80 8.07 21.45
N PHE A 383 -26.74 8.84 21.19
CA PHE A 383 -25.83 9.33 22.23
C PHE A 383 -26.49 10.31 23.20
N ARG A 384 -27.36 11.20 22.69
CA ARG A 384 -28.14 12.11 23.54
C ARG A 384 -29.14 11.33 24.40
N ALA A 385 -29.84 10.35 23.85
CA ALA A 385 -30.78 9.51 24.59
C ALA A 385 -30.09 8.68 25.69
N ALA A 386 -28.85 8.24 25.47
CA ALA A 386 -28.06 7.53 26.46
C ALA A 386 -27.44 8.45 27.53
N GLY A 387 -27.46 9.78 27.34
CA GLY A 387 -26.76 10.72 28.22
C GLY A 387 -25.24 10.56 28.18
N LEU A 388 -24.65 10.39 26.98
CA LEU A 388 -23.23 10.05 26.81
C LEU A 388 -22.28 11.02 27.52
N LEU A 389 -22.59 12.32 27.52
CA LEU A 389 -21.75 13.33 28.18
C LEU A 389 -22.10 13.52 29.67
N ASP A 390 -23.34 13.24 30.06
CA ASP A 390 -23.80 13.40 31.45
C ASP A 390 -23.35 12.24 32.33
N ARG A 391 -23.40 11.01 31.80
CA ARG A 391 -23.12 9.76 32.51
C ARG A 391 -22.24 8.82 31.68
N PRO A 392 -21.00 9.21 31.30
CA PRO A 392 -20.19 8.50 30.29
C PRO A 392 -20.07 6.98 30.50
N LYS A 393 -19.78 6.57 31.73
CA LYS A 393 -19.55 5.15 32.06
C LYS A 393 -20.82 4.30 31.90
N GLU A 394 -21.95 4.78 32.44
CA GLU A 394 -23.24 4.10 32.33
C GLU A 394 -23.73 4.10 30.88
N ALA A 395 -23.63 5.24 30.19
CA ALA A 395 -24.03 5.40 28.81
C ALA A 395 -23.26 4.47 27.87
N LEU A 396 -21.92 4.40 27.99
CA LEU A 396 -21.10 3.50 27.17
C LEU A 396 -21.45 2.02 27.41
N SER A 397 -21.70 1.62 28.66
CA SER A 397 -22.15 0.26 28.98
C SER A 397 -23.51 -0.06 28.33
N GLN A 398 -24.48 0.87 28.44
CA GLN A 398 -25.79 0.73 27.80
C GLN A 398 -25.65 0.65 26.27
N LEU A 399 -24.85 1.52 25.65
CA LEU A 399 -24.64 1.55 24.20
C LEU A 399 -23.98 0.26 23.69
N LEU A 400 -23.02 -0.29 24.44
CA LEU A 400 -22.35 -1.55 24.09
C LEU A 400 -23.28 -2.76 24.20
N SER A 401 -24.29 -2.74 25.08
CA SER A 401 -25.26 -3.83 25.22
C SER A 401 -26.37 -3.84 24.16
N ALA A 402 -26.75 -2.66 23.62
CA ALA A 402 -27.83 -2.53 22.65
C ALA A 402 -27.32 -2.53 21.19
N LYS A 403 -28.01 -3.24 20.27
CA LYS A 403 -27.64 -3.27 18.85
C LYS A 403 -27.61 -1.87 18.19
N SER A 404 -28.55 -1.00 18.56
CA SER A 404 -28.60 0.39 18.08
C SER A 404 -27.41 1.21 18.60
N GLY A 405 -27.07 1.06 19.88
CA GLY A 405 -25.89 1.68 20.49
C GLY A 405 -24.58 1.22 19.86
N GLN A 406 -24.42 -0.10 19.64
CA GLN A 406 -23.27 -0.67 18.94
C GLN A 406 -23.11 -0.08 17.53
N ARG A 407 -24.21 0.08 16.79
CA ARG A 407 -24.19 0.70 15.46
C ARG A 407 -23.80 2.18 15.52
N ALA A 408 -24.31 2.94 16.50
CA ALA A 408 -23.93 4.35 16.70
C ALA A 408 -22.43 4.49 17.00
N ILE A 409 -21.89 3.61 17.86
CA ILE A 409 -20.45 3.53 18.15
C ILE A 409 -19.66 3.25 16.86
N ASP A 410 -20.06 2.25 16.07
CA ASP A 410 -19.35 1.87 14.83
C ASP A 410 -19.32 3.01 13.80
N VAL A 411 -20.39 3.80 13.72
CA VAL A 411 -20.46 4.99 12.86
C VAL A 411 -19.36 5.98 13.27
N VAL A 412 -19.26 6.33 14.55
CA VAL A 412 -18.27 7.30 15.03
C VAL A 412 -16.84 6.75 14.96
N LEU A 413 -16.63 5.47 15.29
CA LEU A 413 -15.32 4.82 15.09
C LEU A 413 -14.90 4.81 13.62
N THR A 414 -15.85 4.66 12.69
CA THR A 414 -15.57 4.78 11.26
C THR A 414 -15.14 6.19 10.87
N GLU A 415 -15.67 7.22 11.51
CA GLU A 415 -15.25 8.62 11.29
C GLU A 415 -13.85 8.90 11.84
N PHE A 416 -13.48 8.37 13.01
CA PHE A 416 -12.10 8.41 13.50
C PHE A 416 -11.12 7.78 12.51
N ARG A 417 -11.46 6.58 12.02
CA ARG A 417 -10.67 5.88 11.00
C ARG A 417 -10.52 6.70 9.73
N LYS A 418 -11.61 7.27 9.20
CA LYS A 418 -11.57 8.13 8.00
C LYS A 418 -10.65 9.33 8.23
N ALA A 419 -10.76 10.01 9.37
CA ALA A 419 -9.93 11.15 9.71
C ALA A 419 -8.44 10.76 9.77
N GLY A 420 -8.09 9.68 10.48
CA GLY A 420 -6.71 9.20 10.59
C GLY A 420 -6.11 8.78 9.24
N LEU A 421 -6.82 7.95 8.47
CA LEU A 421 -6.36 7.46 7.16
C LEU A 421 -6.25 8.55 6.10
N SER A 422 -6.96 9.67 6.29
CA SER A 422 -6.96 10.74 5.30
C SER A 422 -5.62 11.46 5.20
N SER A 423 -4.82 11.53 6.27
CA SER A 423 -3.57 12.31 6.28
C SER A 423 -2.64 12.12 7.50
N ARG A 424 -3.05 11.41 8.55
CA ARG A 424 -2.25 11.24 9.79
C ARG A 424 -1.57 9.88 9.89
N ILE A 425 -1.96 8.95 9.02
CA ILE A 425 -1.34 7.62 8.87
C ILE A 425 -0.92 7.42 7.42
N VAL A 426 0.25 6.83 7.23
CA VAL A 426 0.73 6.40 5.91
C VAL A 426 1.35 5.02 5.96
N ASP A 427 1.23 4.30 4.85
CA ASP A 427 1.89 3.02 4.68
C ASP A 427 3.30 3.22 4.12
N VAL A 428 4.30 2.61 4.76
CA VAL A 428 5.61 2.40 4.17
C VAL A 428 5.47 1.26 3.18
N SER A 429 5.25 1.62 1.91
CA SER A 429 5.04 0.66 0.83
C SER A 429 6.35 0.09 0.30
N ILE A 430 7.43 0.86 0.35
CA ILE A 430 8.76 0.48 -0.12
C ILE A 430 9.74 0.96 0.94
N CYS A 431 10.65 0.10 1.38
CA CYS A 431 11.70 0.46 2.32
C CYS A 431 12.78 -0.62 2.30
N GLY A 432 14.03 -0.22 2.17
CA GLY A 432 15.14 -1.15 2.10
C GLY A 432 16.45 -0.45 1.77
N ALA A 433 17.55 -1.13 2.06
CA ALA A 433 18.88 -0.69 1.70
C ALA A 433 19.23 -1.08 0.26
N ILE A 434 20.20 -0.37 -0.27
CA ILE A 434 20.86 -0.66 -1.55
C ILE A 434 22.26 -1.17 -1.24
N ALA A 435 22.76 -2.09 -2.07
CA ALA A 435 24.14 -2.56 -1.95
C ALA A 435 25.14 -1.40 -2.11
N PRO A 436 26.19 -1.35 -1.27
CA PRO A 436 26.64 -2.40 -0.33
C PRO A 436 26.02 -2.32 1.10
N TYR A 437 25.19 -1.31 1.39
CA TYR A 437 24.67 -1.03 2.74
C TYR A 437 23.66 -2.06 3.26
N ASN A 438 23.14 -2.95 2.41
CA ASN A 438 22.28 -4.06 2.84
C ASN A 438 23.02 -5.01 3.81
N GLU A 439 24.33 -5.21 3.63
CA GLU A 439 25.15 -6.03 4.53
C GLU A 439 25.36 -5.40 5.90
N LEU A 440 25.26 -4.07 5.98
CA LEU A 440 25.46 -3.28 7.19
C LEU A 440 24.17 -3.04 7.97
N LEU A 441 23.09 -3.80 7.71
CA LEU A 441 21.76 -3.56 8.30
C LEU A 441 21.16 -2.20 7.92
N GLY A 442 21.53 -1.64 6.76
CA GLY A 442 21.01 -0.36 6.28
C GLY A 442 19.48 -0.35 6.12
N GLY A 443 18.84 -1.50 5.91
CA GLY A 443 17.37 -1.58 5.85
C GLY A 443 16.71 -1.16 7.17
N LYS A 444 17.36 -1.44 8.32
CA LYS A 444 16.91 -0.99 9.64
C LYS A 444 17.07 0.52 9.79
N LEU A 445 18.21 1.05 9.36
CA LEU A 445 18.48 2.49 9.34
C LEU A 445 17.41 3.23 8.53
N VAL A 446 17.14 2.81 7.30
CA VAL A 446 16.13 3.44 6.43
C VAL A 446 14.75 3.43 7.10
N ALA A 447 14.35 2.31 7.69
CA ALA A 447 13.07 2.20 8.40
C ALA A 447 12.96 3.13 9.62
N LEU A 448 14.05 3.31 10.38
CA LEU A 448 14.10 4.24 11.52
C LEU A 448 14.08 5.70 11.05
N LEU A 449 14.82 6.04 10.00
CA LEU A 449 14.90 7.40 9.47
C LEU A 449 13.55 7.90 8.91
N LEU A 450 12.63 7.01 8.56
CA LEU A 450 11.26 7.42 8.18
C LEU A 450 10.48 8.08 9.33
N ALA A 451 10.89 7.86 10.58
CA ALA A 451 10.31 8.50 11.75
C ALA A 451 10.99 9.82 12.14
N SER A 452 11.99 10.27 11.37
CA SER A 452 12.71 11.51 11.63
C SER A 452 11.87 12.76 11.42
N ARG A 453 12.31 13.87 12.01
CA ARG A 453 11.74 15.20 11.79
C ARG A 453 11.72 15.59 10.32
N GLU A 454 12.81 15.35 9.61
CA GLU A 454 12.98 15.74 8.21
C GLU A 454 11.90 15.11 7.31
N VAL A 455 11.54 13.84 7.54
CA VAL A 455 10.44 13.20 6.80
C VAL A 455 9.08 13.82 7.16
N ARG A 456 8.84 14.10 8.45
CA ARG A 456 7.58 14.72 8.90
C ARG A 456 7.41 16.12 8.33
N ASP A 457 8.46 16.94 8.38
CA ASP A 457 8.43 18.33 7.91
C ASP A 457 8.15 18.38 6.41
N HIS A 458 8.83 17.54 5.61
CA HIS A 458 8.55 17.43 4.19
C HIS A 458 7.15 16.87 3.87
N TYR A 459 6.64 15.94 4.69
CA TYR A 459 5.27 15.46 4.54
C TYR A 459 4.26 16.60 4.79
N ALA A 460 4.46 17.36 5.87
CA ALA A 460 3.63 18.49 6.24
C ALA A 460 3.68 19.61 5.19
N GLU A 461 4.86 19.95 4.68
CA GLU A 461 5.05 20.93 3.63
C GLU A 461 4.31 20.53 2.33
N ARG A 462 4.48 19.27 1.91
CA ARG A 462 3.90 18.75 0.66
C ARG A 462 2.39 18.64 0.70
N TYR A 463 1.81 18.23 1.84
CA TYR A 463 0.40 17.87 1.94
C TYR A 463 -0.46 18.82 2.77
N GLY A 464 0.13 19.63 3.66
CA GLY A 464 -0.61 20.47 4.61
C GLY A 464 -1.44 21.57 3.96
N LYS A 465 -1.02 22.06 2.78
CA LYS A 465 -1.77 23.08 2.01
C LYS A 465 -2.64 22.48 0.89
N GLN A 466 -2.66 21.15 0.74
CA GLN A 466 -3.37 20.52 -0.37
C GLN A 466 -4.88 20.47 -0.10
N VAL A 467 -5.67 21.05 -1.01
CA VAL A 467 -7.13 20.95 -0.97
C VAL A 467 -7.57 19.53 -1.34
N SER A 468 -8.34 18.90 -0.45
CA SER A 468 -8.90 17.56 -0.65
C SER A 468 -10.16 17.65 -1.50
N VAL A 469 -10.10 17.16 -2.74
CA VAL A 469 -11.22 17.22 -3.70
C VAL A 469 -12.48 16.56 -3.13
N ILE A 470 -12.38 15.33 -2.62
CA ILE A 470 -13.54 14.61 -2.08
C ILE A 470 -14.11 15.31 -0.86
N ALA A 471 -13.26 15.72 0.09
CA ALA A 471 -13.75 16.40 1.29
C ALA A 471 -14.39 17.74 0.95
N SER A 472 -13.85 18.46 -0.03
CA SER A 472 -14.39 19.75 -0.47
C SER A 472 -15.75 19.60 -1.16
N GLN A 473 -15.96 18.53 -1.94
CA GLN A 473 -17.26 18.21 -2.53
C GLN A 473 -18.26 17.69 -1.49
N MET A 474 -17.82 17.07 -0.39
CA MET A 474 -18.70 16.74 0.73
C MET A 474 -19.11 17.98 1.53
N ALA A 475 -18.19 18.92 1.73
CA ALA A 475 -18.40 20.13 2.53
C ALA A 475 -19.00 21.31 1.74
N GLY A 476 -19.03 21.25 0.40
CA GLY A 476 -19.45 22.36 -0.46
C GLY A 476 -18.53 23.59 -0.41
N ARG A 477 -17.34 23.44 0.17
CA ARG A 477 -16.31 24.49 0.36
C ARG A 477 -14.92 23.86 0.26
N ALA A 478 -13.88 24.66 0.05
CA ALA A 478 -12.51 24.14 0.07
C ALA A 478 -12.15 23.57 1.46
N VAL A 479 -11.63 22.34 1.51
CA VAL A 479 -11.19 21.66 2.73
C VAL A 479 -9.76 21.16 2.54
N SER A 480 -8.84 21.67 3.36
CA SER A 480 -7.53 21.04 3.60
C SER A 480 -7.62 20.10 4.80
N LYS A 481 -6.79 19.06 4.83
CA LYS A 481 -6.71 18.13 5.96
C LYS A 481 -5.38 18.33 6.70
N PRO A 482 -5.33 18.12 8.03
CA PRO A 482 -4.08 18.22 8.80
C PRO A 482 -3.02 17.28 8.22
N ALA A 483 -1.78 17.74 8.07
CA ALA A 483 -0.67 16.90 7.62
C ALA A 483 0.29 16.56 8.77
N ASP A 484 -0.27 16.34 9.96
CA ASP A 484 0.46 15.97 11.17
C ASP A 484 0.59 14.44 11.27
N LEU A 485 1.63 13.89 10.64
CA LEU A 485 1.84 12.45 10.61
C LEU A 485 2.07 11.89 12.02
N ARG A 486 1.29 10.86 12.40
CA ARG A 486 1.32 10.23 13.74
C ARG A 486 1.80 8.79 13.73
N VAL A 487 1.43 8.02 12.71
CA VAL A 487 1.74 6.58 12.65
C VAL A 487 2.21 6.20 11.26
N LEU A 488 3.27 5.39 11.21
CA LEU A 488 3.67 4.65 10.01
C LEU A 488 3.21 3.20 10.15
N THR A 489 2.63 2.64 9.09
CA THR A 489 2.30 1.21 9.04
C THR A 489 3.00 0.53 7.88
N THR A 490 3.25 -0.77 7.98
CA THR A 490 3.82 -1.54 6.87
C THR A 490 3.46 -3.01 6.96
N THR A 491 3.63 -3.72 5.85
CA THR A 491 3.42 -5.16 5.74
C THR A 491 4.70 -5.84 5.30
N SER A 492 5.02 -6.99 5.88
CA SER A 492 6.19 -7.77 5.46
C SER A 492 6.07 -8.27 4.02
N LEU A 493 7.20 -8.37 3.32
CA LEU A 493 7.25 -9.01 2.00
C LEU A 493 7.06 -10.54 2.08
N TYR A 494 7.45 -11.13 3.20
CA TYR A 494 7.31 -12.57 3.45
C TYR A 494 6.38 -12.77 4.65
N GLY A 495 5.43 -13.71 4.57
CA GLY A 495 4.56 -14.07 5.70
C GLY A 495 5.32 -14.68 6.88
N VAL A 496 6.61 -15.00 6.70
CA VAL A 496 7.51 -15.68 7.62
C VAL A 496 8.65 -14.77 8.08
N GLY A 497 8.38 -13.96 9.11
CA GLY A 497 9.35 -13.04 9.70
C GLY A 497 9.71 -11.83 8.82
N SER A 498 10.34 -10.82 9.42
CA SER A 498 10.96 -9.69 8.71
C SER A 498 12.26 -9.33 9.42
N SER A 499 13.42 -9.51 8.78
CA SER A 499 14.71 -9.13 9.38
C SER A 499 14.81 -7.61 9.61
N GLN A 500 14.10 -6.83 8.80
CA GLN A 500 14.09 -5.37 8.84
C GLN A 500 13.34 -4.81 10.04
N TYR A 501 12.08 -5.21 10.24
CA TYR A 501 11.24 -4.66 11.31
C TYR A 501 11.32 -5.44 12.62
N ASN A 502 11.94 -6.62 12.63
CA ASN A 502 12.08 -7.41 13.84
C ASN A 502 13.09 -6.80 14.81
N ARG A 503 12.67 -6.65 16.08
CA ARG A 503 13.45 -6.06 17.19
C ARG A 503 14.02 -4.68 16.83
N LEU A 504 13.26 -3.88 16.08
CA LEU A 504 13.68 -2.56 15.64
C LEU A 504 13.16 -1.50 16.62
N ALA A 505 13.88 -1.29 17.74
CA ALA A 505 13.39 -0.47 18.86
C ALA A 505 14.51 0.30 19.61
N LEU A 506 14.76 1.56 19.30
CA LEU A 506 15.73 2.41 20.00
C LEU A 506 15.08 3.03 21.25
N ARG A 507 15.65 2.79 22.43
CA ARG A 507 15.13 3.38 23.67
C ARG A 507 15.75 4.74 23.91
N ALA A 508 14.94 5.74 24.25
CA ALA A 508 15.42 7.10 24.53
C ALA A 508 16.43 7.12 25.68
N VAL A 509 16.20 6.30 26.71
CA VAL A 509 17.09 6.18 27.88
C VAL A 509 18.49 5.66 27.55
N GLU A 510 18.67 4.96 26.42
CA GLU A 510 19.97 4.42 25.98
C GLU A 510 20.67 5.33 24.95
N HIS A 511 19.93 6.28 24.38
CA HIS A 511 20.36 7.05 23.23
C HIS A 511 20.07 8.54 23.45
N PRO A 512 21.07 9.29 23.96
CA PRO A 512 20.96 10.73 24.16
C PRO A 512 20.50 11.44 22.88
N GLY A 513 19.57 12.38 23.03
CA GLY A 513 18.98 13.16 21.95
C GLY A 513 17.75 12.54 21.27
N LEU A 514 17.36 11.30 21.61
CA LEU A 514 16.04 10.78 21.26
C LEU A 514 15.02 11.29 22.28
N ASP A 515 13.94 11.90 21.78
CA ASP A 515 12.90 12.48 22.63
C ASP A 515 11.96 11.42 23.22
N HIS A 516 11.85 10.27 22.56
CA HIS A 516 11.02 9.13 22.97
C HIS A 516 11.55 7.83 22.33
N ASP A 517 11.03 6.70 22.81
CA ASP A 517 11.36 5.39 22.26
C ASP A 517 10.90 5.27 20.81
N LEU A 518 11.84 5.04 19.88
CA LEU A 518 11.55 4.82 18.48
C LEU A 518 11.49 3.32 18.19
N ARG A 519 10.28 2.78 17.99
CA ARG A 519 10.10 1.33 17.76
C ARG A 519 9.14 1.00 16.63
N TRP A 520 9.41 -0.13 15.99
CA TRP A 520 8.50 -0.82 15.07
C TRP A 520 7.98 -2.09 15.73
N ASP A 521 6.68 -2.10 16.04
CA ASP A 521 6.03 -3.21 16.72
C ASP A 521 5.30 -4.11 15.73
N SER A 522 5.30 -5.42 15.97
CA SER A 522 4.45 -6.36 15.25
C SER A 522 3.03 -6.25 15.78
N ILE A 523 2.11 -5.74 14.96
CA ILE A 523 0.72 -5.45 15.33
C ILE A 523 -0.27 -6.54 14.88
N GLY A 524 0.23 -7.62 14.30
CA GLY A 524 -0.58 -8.79 13.96
C GLY A 524 -0.12 -9.52 12.71
N LYS A 525 -0.90 -10.53 12.33
CA LYS A 525 -0.69 -11.33 11.11
C LYS A 525 -2.00 -11.40 10.32
N SER A 526 -1.93 -11.27 8.99
CA SER A 526 -3.07 -11.58 8.14
C SER A 526 -3.28 -13.09 8.16
N ARG A 527 -4.35 -13.57 8.80
CA ARG A 527 -4.66 -15.02 8.87
C ARG A 527 -5.23 -15.56 7.57
N THR A 528 -5.80 -14.69 6.73
CA THR A 528 -6.52 -15.04 5.50
C THR A 528 -5.76 -14.64 4.24
N GLY A 529 -4.70 -13.83 4.27
CA GLY A 529 -4.12 -13.25 3.06
C GLY A 529 -4.92 -12.03 2.56
N GLY A 530 -4.49 -11.44 1.44
CA GLY A 530 -5.05 -10.19 0.90
C GLY A 530 -5.75 -10.38 -0.44
N PHE A 531 -6.56 -9.39 -0.81
CA PHE A 531 -7.08 -9.24 -2.16
C PHE A 531 -6.17 -8.33 -2.97
N GLY A 532 -5.77 -8.74 -4.16
CA GLY A 532 -4.91 -7.93 -5.00
C GLY A 532 -4.70 -8.51 -6.39
N THR A 533 -4.17 -7.68 -7.28
CA THR A 533 -3.93 -8.02 -8.70
C THR A 533 -2.43 -8.16 -8.98
N LEU A 534 -1.63 -8.38 -7.94
CA LEU A 534 -0.16 -8.41 -8.03
C LEU A 534 0.33 -9.59 -8.87
N HIS A 535 -0.35 -10.73 -8.75
CA HIS A 535 -0.05 -11.93 -9.51
C HIS A 535 -0.49 -11.86 -10.99
N LEU A 536 -1.17 -10.79 -11.40
CA LEU A 536 -1.65 -10.61 -12.78
C LEU A 536 -0.79 -9.58 -13.51
N GLY A 537 -0.26 -9.95 -14.67
CA GLY A 537 0.50 -9.13 -15.60
C GLY A 537 -0.33 -8.05 -16.30
N ALA A 538 0.35 -7.20 -17.07
CA ALA A 538 -0.29 -6.11 -17.79
C ALA A 538 -1.23 -6.62 -18.90
N ASP A 539 -0.78 -7.62 -19.68
CA ASP A 539 -1.54 -8.19 -20.80
C ASP A 539 -2.81 -8.89 -20.32
N THR A 540 -2.71 -9.68 -19.24
CA THR A 540 -3.85 -10.33 -18.59
C THR A 540 -4.86 -9.31 -18.08
N ALA A 541 -4.39 -8.26 -17.40
CA ALA A 541 -5.27 -7.18 -16.93
C ALA A 541 -5.94 -6.43 -18.10
N HIS A 542 -5.26 -6.31 -19.25
CA HIS A 542 -5.82 -5.72 -20.45
C HIS A 542 -6.90 -6.64 -21.07
N ALA A 543 -6.62 -7.93 -21.21
CA ALA A 543 -7.57 -8.93 -21.73
C ALA A 543 -8.85 -9.00 -20.88
N LEU A 544 -8.72 -9.09 -19.54
CA LEU A 544 -9.87 -9.10 -18.63
C LEU A 544 -10.68 -7.79 -18.70
N ARG A 545 -10.01 -6.65 -18.92
CA ARG A 545 -10.71 -5.38 -19.13
C ARG A 545 -11.53 -5.38 -20.43
N GLN A 546 -11.03 -6.01 -21.50
CA GLN A 546 -11.80 -6.16 -22.74
C GLN A 546 -13.03 -7.04 -22.51
N MET A 547 -12.90 -8.14 -21.75
CA MET A 547 -14.02 -9.01 -21.38
C MET A 547 -15.09 -8.29 -20.54
N ALA A 548 -14.67 -7.48 -19.58
CA ALA A 548 -15.61 -6.67 -18.78
C ALA A 548 -16.40 -5.68 -19.65
N GLN A 549 -15.79 -5.17 -20.72
CA GLN A 549 -16.44 -4.22 -21.64
C GLN A 549 -17.45 -4.89 -22.57
N SER A 550 -17.19 -6.12 -23.01
CA SER A 550 -18.14 -6.85 -23.88
C SER A 550 -19.36 -7.39 -23.12
N ALA A 551 -19.21 -7.74 -21.84
CA ALA A 551 -20.28 -8.34 -21.03
C ALA A 551 -21.30 -7.34 -20.46
N HIS A 552 -20.96 -6.05 -20.37
CA HIS A 552 -21.82 -5.04 -19.77
C HIS A 552 -22.18 -3.94 -20.78
N ALA A 553 -23.45 -3.90 -21.18
CA ALA A 553 -24.04 -2.86 -22.05
C ALA A 553 -24.13 -1.46 -21.39
N SER A 554 -23.52 -1.23 -20.24
CA SER A 554 -23.23 0.11 -19.73
C SER A 554 -22.02 0.05 -18.80
N ARG A 555 -21.08 0.98 -18.97
CA ARG A 555 -19.85 0.97 -18.19
C ARG A 555 -20.14 1.41 -16.76
N ARG A 556 -20.33 0.44 -15.85
CA ARG A 556 -20.54 0.70 -14.41
C ARG A 556 -19.31 1.30 -13.73
N ILE A 557 -18.09 1.05 -14.25
CA ILE A 557 -16.83 1.58 -13.72
C ILE A 557 -16.28 2.71 -14.59
N ASN A 558 -16.43 3.96 -14.15
CA ASN A 558 -16.06 5.16 -14.93
C ASN A 558 -14.73 5.80 -14.55
N ASN A 559 -13.91 5.13 -13.71
CA ASN A 559 -12.66 5.67 -13.17
C ASN A 559 -12.84 7.07 -12.53
N ARG A 560 -14.06 7.40 -12.09
CA ARG A 560 -14.37 8.72 -11.51
C ARG A 560 -13.85 8.77 -10.08
N PHE A 561 -13.21 9.90 -9.75
CA PHE A 561 -12.61 10.10 -8.45
C PHE A 561 -13.68 10.06 -7.35
N GLY A 562 -13.47 9.23 -6.33
CA GLY A 562 -14.41 9.03 -5.22
C GLY A 562 -15.46 7.92 -5.40
N GLU A 563 -15.51 7.17 -6.51
CA GLU A 563 -16.51 6.09 -6.70
C GLU A 563 -16.22 4.77 -5.93
N GLY A 564 -15.11 4.68 -5.20
CA GLY A 564 -14.76 3.48 -4.43
C GLY A 564 -13.31 3.06 -4.62
N THR A 565 -13.01 1.79 -4.31
CA THR A 565 -11.66 1.21 -4.39
C THR A 565 -11.11 1.15 -5.83
N SER A 566 -9.84 0.77 -5.94
CA SER A 566 -9.05 0.68 -7.19
C SER A 566 -9.89 0.34 -8.43
N PRO A 567 -10.03 1.26 -9.41
CA PRO A 567 -10.79 0.98 -10.62
C PRO A 567 -10.24 -0.22 -11.41
N ARG A 568 -8.93 -0.46 -11.31
CA ARG A 568 -8.29 -1.66 -11.89
C ARG A 568 -8.79 -2.94 -11.24
N LEU A 569 -8.87 -3.00 -9.91
CA LEU A 569 -9.36 -4.18 -9.19
C LEU A 569 -10.83 -4.45 -9.55
N ARG A 570 -11.66 -3.40 -9.62
CA ARG A 570 -13.06 -3.52 -10.01
C ARG A 570 -13.21 -4.04 -11.46
N GLN A 571 -12.42 -3.52 -12.40
CA GLN A 571 -12.44 -3.97 -13.80
C GLN A 571 -11.98 -5.42 -13.97
N ILE A 572 -10.95 -5.83 -13.22
CA ILE A 572 -10.47 -7.22 -13.25
C ILE A 572 -11.52 -8.14 -12.65
N ARG A 573 -12.19 -7.73 -11.56
CA ARG A 573 -13.31 -8.49 -10.98
C ARG A 573 -14.42 -8.72 -12.00
N GLU A 574 -14.91 -7.64 -12.64
CA GLU A 574 -15.91 -7.75 -13.72
C GLU A 574 -15.42 -8.63 -14.88
N GLY A 575 -14.15 -8.53 -15.25
CA GLY A 575 -13.57 -9.34 -16.32
C GLY A 575 -13.48 -10.83 -16.00
N LEU A 576 -13.17 -11.18 -14.75
CA LEU A 576 -13.17 -12.57 -14.26
C LEU A 576 -14.59 -13.13 -14.22
N ASP A 577 -15.54 -12.34 -13.68
CA ASP A 577 -16.94 -12.73 -13.63
C ASP A 577 -17.52 -12.92 -15.05
N ALA A 578 -17.12 -12.09 -16.02
CA ALA A 578 -17.53 -12.19 -17.43
C ALA A 578 -17.04 -13.47 -18.14
N ILE A 579 -15.90 -14.03 -17.72
CA ILE A 579 -15.40 -15.30 -18.23
C ILE A 579 -15.80 -16.49 -17.34
N GLY A 580 -16.69 -16.30 -16.37
CA GLY A 580 -17.26 -17.38 -15.54
C GLY A 580 -16.41 -17.78 -14.33
N ILE A 581 -15.35 -17.03 -14.02
CA ILE A 581 -14.46 -17.33 -12.90
C ILE A 581 -14.88 -16.51 -11.68
N ASP A 582 -15.06 -17.16 -10.53
CA ASP A 582 -15.22 -16.46 -9.25
C ASP A 582 -14.02 -15.56 -9.00
N SER A 583 -14.24 -14.25 -9.07
CA SER A 583 -13.20 -13.25 -8.89
C SER A 583 -12.46 -13.38 -7.55
N ASP A 584 -13.12 -13.83 -6.48
CA ASP A 584 -12.47 -14.04 -5.19
C ASP A 584 -11.53 -15.25 -5.22
N ALA A 585 -11.79 -16.25 -6.06
CA ALA A 585 -10.93 -17.43 -6.22
C ALA A 585 -9.56 -17.10 -6.81
N ILE A 586 -9.44 -16.01 -7.57
CA ILE A 586 -8.17 -15.53 -8.14
C ILE A 586 -7.60 -14.37 -7.35
N LEU A 587 -8.41 -13.34 -7.08
CA LEU A 587 -7.93 -12.10 -6.46
C LEU A 587 -7.46 -12.29 -5.02
N HIS A 588 -7.96 -13.32 -4.33
CA HIS A 588 -7.48 -13.69 -3.01
C HIS A 588 -6.19 -14.50 -3.10
N HIS A 589 -5.06 -13.81 -3.07
CA HIS A 589 -3.74 -14.40 -3.30
C HIS A 589 -3.19 -15.25 -2.13
N ASN A 590 -3.95 -15.38 -1.04
CA ASN A 590 -3.66 -16.23 0.13
C ASN A 590 -2.20 -16.18 0.62
N THR A 591 -1.58 -14.98 0.57
CA THR A 591 -0.23 -14.77 1.08
C THR A 591 -0.31 -14.01 2.40
N PRO A 592 -0.20 -14.69 3.56
CA PRO A 592 -0.15 -14.03 4.84
C PRO A 592 0.97 -13.00 4.92
N ARG A 593 0.70 -11.92 5.64
CA ARG A 593 1.61 -10.80 5.85
C ARG A 593 1.70 -10.55 7.35
N LEU A 594 2.90 -10.25 7.83
CA LEU A 594 3.08 -9.67 9.14
C LEU A 594 2.84 -8.18 9.04
N PHE A 595 2.12 -7.61 9.99
CA PHE A 595 1.86 -6.18 10.04
C PHE A 595 2.73 -5.54 11.10
N TYR A 596 3.33 -4.41 10.76
CA TYR A 596 4.11 -3.60 11.69
C TYR A 596 3.59 -2.17 11.73
N ALA A 597 3.76 -1.53 12.87
CA ALA A 597 3.48 -0.11 13.04
C ALA A 597 4.60 0.57 13.83
N CYS A 598 4.80 1.85 13.56
CA CYS A 598 5.69 2.73 14.28
C CYS A 598 4.90 3.96 14.69
N GLU A 599 4.74 4.16 16.00
CA GLU A 599 4.24 5.42 16.55
C GLU A 599 5.35 6.46 16.38
N LEU A 600 5.01 7.60 15.80
CA LEU A 600 6.00 8.63 15.57
C LEU A 600 6.32 9.41 16.83
N GLY A 601 5.44 9.41 17.83
CA GLY A 601 5.61 10.01 19.15
C GLY A 601 4.76 9.36 20.23
N SER A 602 4.96 9.76 21.50
CA SER A 602 4.14 9.30 22.63
C SER A 602 2.66 9.63 22.41
N GLY A 603 1.78 8.68 22.74
CA GLY A 603 0.32 8.87 22.61
C GLY A 603 -0.18 9.03 21.17
N SER A 604 0.61 8.65 20.15
CA SER A 604 0.21 8.79 18.75
C SER A 604 -1.09 8.07 18.44
N ARG A 605 -1.29 6.86 18.99
CA ARG A 605 -2.56 6.12 18.87
C ARG A 605 -3.74 6.83 19.50
N ASP A 606 -3.61 7.35 20.71
CA ASP A 606 -4.69 8.02 21.43
C ASP A 606 -5.08 9.33 20.72
N SER A 607 -4.09 10.04 20.17
CA SER A 607 -4.33 11.22 19.33
C SER A 607 -5.16 10.93 18.07
N LEU A 608 -5.12 9.70 17.54
CA LEU A 608 -5.95 9.27 16.39
C LEU A 608 -7.39 8.97 16.80
N MET A 609 -7.64 8.79 18.09
CA MET A 609 -8.97 8.70 18.71
C MET A 609 -9.47 10.05 19.22
N GLY A 610 -8.78 11.16 18.92
CA GLY A 610 -9.15 12.49 19.40
C GLY A 610 -8.98 12.68 20.90
N MET A 611 -8.37 11.71 21.59
CA MET A 611 -8.00 11.85 23.00
C MET A 611 -6.66 12.58 23.07
N ALA A 612 -6.46 13.37 24.11
CA ALA A 612 -5.28 14.23 24.25
C ALA A 612 -3.99 13.43 24.02
N GLY A 613 -3.28 13.76 22.94
CA GLY A 613 -1.93 13.30 22.67
C GLY A 613 -1.04 14.51 22.63
N ASP A 614 0.08 14.45 23.36
CA ASP A 614 1.01 15.57 23.49
C ASP A 614 1.45 16.12 22.12
N GLU A 615 1.74 17.42 22.09
CA GLU A 615 2.50 17.99 21.00
C GLU A 615 3.90 17.35 21.04
N PHE A 616 4.23 16.61 19.99
CA PHE A 616 5.40 15.74 19.99
C PHE A 616 6.39 16.15 18.88
N HIS A 617 7.66 16.29 19.28
CA HIS A 617 8.78 16.64 18.41
C HIS A 617 9.57 15.42 17.97
N ALA A 618 9.65 15.18 16.66
CA ALA A 618 10.48 14.10 16.16
C ALA A 618 11.96 14.44 16.25
N SER A 619 12.74 13.42 16.57
CA SER A 619 14.18 13.54 16.63
C SER A 619 14.77 13.67 15.21
N PRO A 620 15.86 14.42 15.04
CA PRO A 620 16.52 14.56 13.75
C PRO A 620 17.07 13.23 13.23
N ALA A 621 17.20 13.12 11.91
CA ALA A 621 17.81 11.98 11.23
C ALA A 621 19.23 11.69 11.72
N SER A 622 20.03 12.72 12.01
CA SER A 622 21.39 12.58 12.53
C SER A 622 21.44 11.86 13.88
N THR A 623 20.51 12.18 14.78
CA THR A 623 20.41 11.53 16.10
C THR A 623 19.98 10.07 15.97
N ILE A 624 18.97 9.80 15.13
CA ILE A 624 18.51 8.43 14.85
C ILE A 624 19.65 7.60 14.22
N ALA A 625 20.42 8.19 13.30
CA ALA A 625 21.56 7.54 12.67
C ALA A 625 22.68 7.22 13.68
N ALA A 626 22.98 8.14 14.62
CA ALA A 626 23.95 7.90 15.68
C ALA A 626 23.53 6.73 16.58
N ALA A 627 22.26 6.72 17.01
CA ALA A 627 21.70 5.62 17.79
C ALA A 627 21.77 4.28 17.03
N TRP A 628 21.50 4.29 15.71
CA TRP A 628 21.63 3.10 14.87
C TRP A 628 23.08 2.61 14.76
N ARG A 629 24.05 3.52 14.59
CA ARG A 629 25.48 3.17 14.52
C ARG A 629 25.94 2.47 15.79
N ARG A 630 25.62 3.03 16.96
CA ARG A 630 25.93 2.45 18.27
C ARG A 630 25.32 1.07 18.45
N ARG A 631 24.05 0.91 18.10
CA ARG A 631 23.32 -0.32 18.40
C ARG A 631 23.60 -1.47 17.42
N TRP A 632 23.72 -1.17 16.14
CA TRP A 632 23.76 -2.20 15.10
C TRP A 632 25.04 -2.19 14.28
N LEU A 633 25.52 -1.03 13.85
CA LEU A 633 26.67 -0.99 12.95
C LEU A 633 27.92 -1.53 13.64
N ASP A 634 28.22 -1.08 14.86
CA ASP A 634 29.46 -1.47 15.56
C ASP A 634 29.60 -2.99 15.72
N GLY A 635 28.55 -3.67 16.21
CA GLY A 635 28.57 -5.12 16.35
C GLY A 635 28.50 -5.88 15.02
N ARG A 636 27.97 -5.25 13.96
CA ARG A 636 27.81 -5.88 12.64
C ARG A 636 29.13 -5.91 11.86
N VAL A 637 29.93 -4.84 11.94
CA VAL A 637 31.20 -4.75 11.18
C VAL A 637 32.32 -5.63 11.73
N ARG A 638 32.21 -6.10 12.98
CA ARG A 638 33.17 -7.03 13.59
C ARG A 638 33.07 -8.46 13.04
N ARG A 639 32.05 -8.75 12.24
CA ARG A 639 31.79 -10.07 11.68
C ARG A 639 32.58 -10.28 10.39
N PRO A 640 33.53 -11.24 10.34
CA PRO A 640 34.34 -11.48 9.14
C PRO A 640 33.49 -11.75 7.89
N GLU A 641 32.39 -12.49 8.06
CA GLU A 641 31.46 -12.80 6.97
C GLU A 641 30.77 -11.55 6.41
N THR A 642 30.50 -10.54 7.26
CA THR A 642 29.90 -9.27 6.81
C THR A 642 30.89 -8.48 5.98
N ILE A 643 32.15 -8.41 6.42
CA ILE A 643 33.19 -7.68 5.70
C ILE A 643 33.52 -8.35 4.36
N SER A 644 33.66 -9.68 4.35
CA SER A 644 33.87 -10.46 3.12
C SER A 644 32.75 -10.24 2.11
N ALA A 645 31.49 -10.33 2.55
CA ALA A 645 30.33 -10.06 1.69
C ALA A 645 30.29 -8.60 1.21
N LEU A 646 30.70 -7.64 2.04
CA LEU A 646 30.72 -6.22 1.67
C LEU A 646 31.68 -5.97 0.50
N ARG A 647 32.88 -6.57 0.52
CA ARG A 647 33.93 -6.36 -0.49
C ARG A 647 33.51 -6.74 -1.90
N THR A 648 32.60 -7.70 -2.05
CA THR A 648 32.14 -8.15 -3.37
C THR A 648 31.09 -7.23 -3.98
N LEU A 649 30.55 -6.27 -3.22
CA LEU A 649 29.42 -5.43 -3.64
C LEU A 649 29.87 -4.06 -4.16
N GLY A 650 29.20 -3.58 -5.21
CA GLY A 650 29.45 -2.25 -5.76
C GLY A 650 28.65 -1.96 -7.03
N PRO A 651 29.08 -0.97 -7.84
CA PRO A 651 28.38 -0.59 -9.06
C PRO A 651 28.20 -1.75 -10.05
N ALA A 652 29.23 -2.58 -10.22
CA ALA A 652 29.22 -3.70 -11.16
C ALA A 652 28.22 -4.80 -10.78
N THR A 653 28.05 -5.09 -9.47
CA THR A 653 27.09 -6.11 -9.03
C THR A 653 25.66 -5.65 -9.18
N ILE A 654 25.37 -4.38 -8.89
CA ILE A 654 24.04 -3.80 -9.14
C ILE A 654 23.71 -3.82 -10.63
N GLN A 655 24.64 -3.38 -11.48
CA GLN A 655 24.45 -3.41 -12.93
C GLN A 655 24.18 -4.83 -13.42
N ARG A 656 24.98 -5.81 -13.00
CA ARG A 656 24.75 -7.22 -13.35
C ARG A 656 23.35 -7.69 -12.95
N SER A 657 22.88 -7.36 -11.75
CA SER A 657 21.53 -7.75 -11.27
C SER A 657 20.35 -7.22 -12.11
N LEU A 658 20.60 -6.19 -12.93
CA LEU A 658 19.60 -5.55 -13.81
C LEU A 658 19.66 -6.06 -15.25
N HIS A 659 20.79 -6.62 -15.68
CA HIS A 659 21.00 -7.15 -17.04
C HIS A 659 21.14 -8.67 -17.09
N ALA A 660 21.29 -9.36 -15.96
CA ALA A 660 21.51 -10.80 -15.88
C ALA A 660 20.39 -11.59 -16.56
N THR A 661 20.80 -12.56 -17.38
CA THR A 661 19.89 -13.49 -18.04
C THR A 661 19.50 -14.64 -17.10
N GLU A 662 18.49 -15.43 -17.47
CA GLU A 662 18.02 -16.57 -16.66
C GLU A 662 19.14 -17.58 -16.31
N ALA A 663 20.14 -17.73 -17.18
CA ALA A 663 21.28 -18.63 -16.97
C ALA A 663 22.27 -18.12 -15.90
N ASP A 664 22.44 -16.80 -15.77
CA ASP A 664 23.43 -16.18 -14.89
C ASP A 664 23.00 -16.18 -13.40
N LEU A 665 21.70 -16.31 -13.14
CA LEU A 665 21.12 -16.20 -11.79
C LEU A 665 20.85 -17.56 -11.14
N VAL A 666 20.71 -18.63 -11.93
CA VAL A 666 20.56 -20.00 -11.41
C VAL A 666 21.88 -20.50 -10.83
N SER A 667 23.03 -20.06 -11.36
CA SER A 667 24.33 -20.33 -10.73
C SER A 667 24.48 -19.66 -9.37
N GLU A 668 23.98 -18.43 -9.20
CA GLU A 668 24.03 -17.68 -7.91
C GLU A 668 23.06 -18.20 -6.82
N LEU A 669 22.15 -19.13 -7.14
CA LEU A 669 21.29 -19.80 -6.16
C LEU A 669 21.86 -21.16 -5.69
N ILE A 670 22.89 -21.65 -6.40
CA ILE A 670 23.53 -22.96 -6.16
C ILE A 670 24.89 -22.78 -5.47
N ASP A 671 25.50 -21.60 -5.60
CA ASP A 671 26.67 -21.13 -4.83
C ASP A 671 26.25 -20.18 -3.68
#